data_AF-A0A671NQ78-F1
#
_entry.id   AF-A0A671NQ78-F1
#
_cell.length_a   1.000
_cell.length_b   1.000
_cell.length_c   1.000
_cell.angle_alpha   90.00
_cell.angle_beta   90.00
_cell.angle_gamma   90.00
#
_symmetry.space_group_name_H-M   'P 1'
#
loop_
_entity.id
_entity.type
_entity.pdbx_description
1 polymer ?
#
loop_
_entity_poly.entity_id
_entity_poly.type
_entity_poly.pdbx_seq_one_letter_code
_entity_poly.pdbx_strand_id
1 'polypeptide(L)'
;MLTRIYNIKKACGDPKAKPSYLIDKNLESAVKFIVRKFPAIETRNNNQQLAQLQKEKSEILKNLALYYFTFVDVMEFKVYITKCIFSTMQTVNFDLTKNYLDLVVTYITLMMLLSRIEERKAIIGLYNYAHEMTHGSSDREYPRLGQMIVDYENPLKKMMEEFVPHGKSLQDALVSLQMVYPRRNLSADQWRNAQLLSLISAPSTMLNPAQSDTMPCEYLSLDTMEKWIVFGFILCHAALNTDPAALSLWKLALQSSSCLCLFRDEVFHIHKAAEDLFVNIRGYNKRVNDIRECKESALSHAGSMHRERRKFLRSALKELATVLADQPGLLGPKALFVFMALSFARDEIIWLLRHADNIQKKSTDDFIDKHIAELIFYMEELRAHVRKYGPVMQRYYVQYLSGFDAVVLNELVQNLSVCPEDESIIMSSFVNTMTSLSAYTSVSKASLGLADHRELGKMMNTIIFHTKMADSLVEMLVETSDNNRHHIGDRSLSLCNMFLDEMAKQARNLITDICTEQCTLSDQLLPKHCAKTISQAVNKKSKKQTGKKGEPEREKPGVESMRKNRLLVTNLDKLHTALSELCFSINYVPNMMVWEHTFTPREYLTSHLEIRFTKSIVGMTMYNQATQEIAKPSELLTSVRAYMTVLQSIENYVQIDITRVFNNVLLQQTQHLDSHGEPTITSLYTNWYLETLLRQVSNGHIAYFPAMKAFVNLPTENELTFNAEEYSDISEMRSLSELLGPYGMKFLSESLMWHISSQVAELKKLVVDNVEVLTQMRTSFDKPDHMAALFKRLTCAVLKRMTIIGVILSFRSLAQEALRDVLSCHIPFLVSSVEDFKDHIPRETDMKVAMNVYELSSAAGLPCEIDPALVVALSSQKSENISPEEEYKIACLLMVFVAVSMPTLASNVMSQYSPAIEGTNFYISVSLIKPCNSLPQLASSSLLKIGQETDKSTTRNRESVYLLLDMIVQESPFLTMDLLESCFPYVLLRNAYHAVYKQSVSSSA
;
A
#
# COMPACT_ATOMS: atom_id res chain seq x y z
N MET A 1 -5.04 -35.15 19.40
CA MET A 1 -6.02 -34.91 20.47
C MET A 1 -6.03 -33.48 20.99
N LEU A 2 -4.89 -32.93 21.44
CA LEU A 2 -4.80 -31.54 21.96
C LEU A 2 -5.49 -30.49 21.07
N THR A 3 -5.25 -30.50 19.75
CA THR A 3 -5.90 -29.58 18.80
C THR A 3 -7.42 -29.63 18.83
N ARG A 4 -8.01 -30.82 18.90
CA ARG A 4 -9.48 -31.00 18.92
C ARG A 4 -10.06 -30.47 20.22
N ILE A 5 -9.45 -30.82 21.36
CA ILE A 5 -9.88 -30.37 22.69
C ILE A 5 -9.72 -28.86 22.84
N TYR A 6 -8.64 -28.29 22.30
CA TYR A 6 -8.45 -26.85 22.24
C TYR A 6 -9.60 -26.14 21.50
N ASN A 7 -9.98 -26.64 20.31
CA ASN A 7 -11.08 -26.06 19.55
C ASN A 7 -12.42 -26.18 20.28
N ILE A 8 -12.70 -27.33 20.92
CA ILE A 8 -13.90 -27.50 21.75
C ILE A 8 -13.89 -26.50 22.92
N LYS A 9 -12.77 -26.33 23.62
CA LYS A 9 -12.64 -25.35 24.70
C LYS A 9 -12.95 -23.94 24.21
N LYS A 10 -12.35 -23.50 23.09
CA LYS A 10 -12.59 -22.16 22.53
C LYS A 10 -14.04 -21.97 22.10
N ALA A 11 -14.63 -22.95 21.42
CA ALA A 11 -16.03 -22.90 21.00
C ALA A 11 -17.00 -22.87 22.18
N CYS A 12 -16.78 -23.69 23.21
CA CYS A 12 -17.63 -23.71 24.41
C CYS A 12 -17.43 -22.49 25.32
N GLY A 13 -16.25 -21.85 25.27
CA GLY A 13 -15.95 -20.63 26.02
C GLY A 13 -16.50 -19.35 25.38
N ASP A 14 -16.77 -19.36 24.07
CA ASP A 14 -17.41 -18.25 23.35
C ASP A 14 -18.95 -18.45 23.32
N PRO A 15 -19.74 -17.57 23.95
CA PRO A 15 -21.20 -17.64 23.91
C PRO A 15 -21.80 -17.67 22.49
N LYS A 16 -21.10 -17.15 21.48
CA LYS A 16 -21.57 -17.15 20.08
C LYS A 16 -21.35 -18.48 19.35
N ALA A 17 -20.32 -19.25 19.75
CA ALA A 17 -19.96 -20.52 19.13
C ALA A 17 -20.37 -21.74 19.97
N LYS A 18 -20.80 -21.51 21.22
CA LYS A 18 -21.23 -22.54 22.16
C LYS A 18 -22.49 -23.26 21.64
N PRO A 19 -22.61 -24.59 21.83
CA PRO A 19 -23.82 -25.33 21.43
C PRO A 19 -25.10 -24.69 21.99
N SER A 20 -26.10 -24.49 21.14
CA SER A 20 -27.34 -23.77 21.47
C SER A 20 -28.07 -24.36 22.69
N TYR A 21 -28.00 -25.68 22.88
CA TYR A 21 -28.61 -26.38 24.01
C TYR A 21 -28.08 -25.95 25.40
N LEU A 22 -26.87 -25.39 25.44
CA LEU A 22 -26.26 -24.88 26.68
C LEU A 22 -26.55 -23.39 26.91
N ILE A 23 -27.24 -22.73 25.98
CA ILE A 23 -27.63 -21.32 26.04
C ILE A 23 -29.15 -21.19 26.19
N ASP A 24 -29.91 -22.12 25.62
CA ASP A 24 -31.37 -22.10 25.65
C ASP A 24 -31.92 -22.18 27.09
N LYS A 25 -32.67 -21.13 27.47
CA LYS A 25 -33.32 -21.03 28.77
C LYS A 25 -34.33 -22.14 29.02
N ASN A 26 -34.94 -22.70 27.97
CA ASN A 26 -35.90 -23.80 28.11
C ASN A 26 -35.21 -25.13 28.48
N LEU A 27 -33.94 -25.30 28.10
CA LEU A 27 -33.14 -26.49 28.40
C LEU A 27 -32.24 -26.33 29.63
N GLU A 28 -32.06 -25.11 30.14
CA GLU A 28 -31.20 -24.82 31.30
C GLU A 28 -31.55 -25.69 32.54
N SER A 29 -32.85 -25.89 32.79
CA SER A 29 -33.31 -26.73 33.91
C SER A 29 -32.94 -28.20 33.74
N ALA A 30 -33.01 -28.73 32.52
CA ALA A 30 -32.59 -30.08 32.16
C ALA A 30 -31.06 -30.24 32.29
N VAL A 31 -30.30 -29.27 31.78
CA VAL A 31 -28.83 -29.27 31.85
C VAL A 31 -28.35 -29.26 33.30
N LYS A 32 -28.91 -28.40 34.15
CA LYS A 32 -28.58 -28.37 35.59
C LYS A 32 -28.88 -29.70 36.29
N PHE A 33 -30.00 -30.35 35.93
CA PHE A 33 -30.35 -31.67 36.47
C PHE A 33 -29.30 -32.73 36.06
N ILE A 34 -28.96 -32.80 34.78
CA ILE A 34 -27.99 -33.74 34.21
C ILE A 34 -26.60 -33.55 34.84
N VAL A 35 -26.11 -32.31 34.91
CA VAL A 35 -24.78 -32.01 35.49
C VAL A 35 -24.73 -32.37 36.97
N ARG A 36 -25.80 -32.11 37.73
CA ARG A 36 -25.87 -32.45 39.16
C ARG A 36 -25.85 -33.96 39.42
N LYS A 37 -26.42 -34.75 38.52
CA LYS A 37 -26.48 -36.22 38.64
C LYS A 37 -25.28 -36.94 38.01
N PHE A 38 -24.50 -36.26 37.18
CA PHE A 38 -23.35 -36.81 36.48
C PHE A 38 -22.36 -37.50 37.46
N PRO A 39 -21.91 -38.74 37.19
CA PRO A 39 -22.12 -39.54 35.97
C PRO A 39 -23.34 -40.47 36.02
N ALA A 40 -24.09 -40.49 37.13
CA ALA A 40 -25.27 -41.34 37.28
C ALA A 40 -26.41 -40.92 36.33
N ILE A 41 -27.19 -41.90 35.87
CA ILE A 41 -28.29 -41.70 34.92
C ILE A 41 -29.62 -41.99 35.60
N GLU A 42 -30.57 -41.05 35.49
CA GLU A 42 -31.93 -41.18 36.01
C GLU A 42 -32.96 -40.72 34.97
N THR A 43 -33.56 -41.68 34.25
CA THR A 43 -34.55 -41.47 33.16
C THR A 43 -35.96 -41.99 33.47
N ARG A 44 -36.12 -42.82 34.52
CA ARG A 44 -37.32 -43.65 34.76
C ARG A 44 -38.47 -42.99 35.51
N ASN A 45 -38.28 -41.79 36.07
CA ASN A 45 -39.37 -41.04 36.70
C ASN A 45 -39.79 -39.90 35.75
N ASN A 46 -41.10 -39.71 35.54
CA ASN A 46 -41.69 -38.63 34.73
C ASN A 46 -41.24 -37.24 35.23
N ASN A 47 -40.05 -36.83 34.83
CA ASN A 47 -39.40 -35.64 35.32
C ASN A 47 -39.74 -34.51 34.35
N GLN A 48 -40.64 -33.60 34.78
CA GLN A 48 -41.04 -32.42 34.00
C GLN A 48 -39.83 -31.60 33.50
N GLN A 49 -38.68 -31.74 34.18
CA GLN A 49 -37.39 -31.14 33.83
C GLN A 49 -36.79 -31.62 32.51
N LEU A 50 -37.16 -32.81 31.99
CA LEU A 50 -36.62 -33.38 30.75
C LEU A 50 -37.60 -33.28 29.56
N ALA A 51 -38.75 -32.61 29.74
CA ALA A 51 -39.83 -32.57 28.75
C ALA A 51 -39.41 -31.90 27.42
N GLN A 52 -38.62 -30.83 27.49
CA GLN A 52 -38.10 -30.15 26.29
C GLN A 52 -37.01 -30.98 25.61
N LEU A 53 -36.13 -31.63 26.38
CA LEU A 53 -35.06 -32.50 25.87
C LEU A 53 -35.64 -33.68 25.06
N GLN A 54 -36.76 -34.27 25.51
CA GLN A 54 -37.43 -35.37 24.79
C GLN A 54 -37.87 -34.98 23.38
N LYS A 55 -38.24 -33.71 23.15
CA LYS A 55 -38.66 -33.20 21.83
C LYS A 55 -37.46 -32.99 20.90
N GLU A 56 -36.31 -32.65 21.44
CA GLU A 56 -35.10 -32.30 20.69
C GLU A 56 -34.03 -33.40 20.65
N LYS A 57 -34.33 -34.60 21.18
CA LYS A 57 -33.37 -35.70 21.35
C LYS A 57 -32.61 -36.11 20.06
N SER A 58 -33.26 -36.09 18.90
CA SER A 58 -32.62 -36.41 17.62
C SER A 58 -31.59 -35.36 17.20
N GLU A 59 -31.91 -34.08 17.39
CA GLU A 59 -31.00 -32.97 17.07
C GLU A 59 -29.82 -32.91 18.04
N ILE A 60 -30.06 -33.18 19.33
CA ILE A 60 -28.99 -33.27 20.35
C ILE A 60 -28.00 -34.37 19.99
N LEU A 61 -28.48 -35.57 19.60
CA LEU A 61 -27.62 -36.67 19.16
C LEU A 61 -26.77 -36.27 17.95
N LYS A 62 -27.39 -35.66 16.94
CA LYS A 62 -26.69 -35.23 15.72
C LYS A 62 -25.61 -34.19 16.00
N ASN A 63 -25.95 -33.14 16.75
CA ASN A 63 -25.10 -31.96 16.89
C ASN A 63 -24.03 -32.10 17.99
N LEU A 64 -24.26 -32.91 19.03
CA LEU A 64 -23.27 -33.18 20.07
C LEU A 64 -22.38 -34.39 19.81
N ALA A 65 -22.71 -35.24 18.82
CA ALA A 65 -21.91 -36.43 18.47
C ALA A 65 -20.42 -36.11 18.27
N LEU A 66 -20.10 -35.04 17.52
CA LEU A 66 -18.72 -34.65 17.26
C LEU A 66 -17.93 -34.39 18.55
N TYR A 67 -18.54 -33.71 19.52
CA TYR A 67 -17.90 -33.40 20.80
C TYR A 67 -17.83 -34.64 21.69
N TYR A 68 -18.92 -35.40 21.76
CA TYR A 68 -18.99 -36.65 22.54
C TYR A 68 -17.90 -37.64 22.12
N PHE A 69 -17.82 -37.99 20.82
CA PHE A 69 -16.83 -38.94 20.33
C PHE A 69 -15.39 -38.39 20.42
N THR A 70 -15.20 -37.07 20.39
CA THR A 70 -13.87 -36.51 20.69
C THR A 70 -13.45 -36.76 22.14
N PHE A 71 -14.39 -36.74 23.11
CA PHE A 71 -14.07 -37.11 24.49
C PHE A 71 -13.84 -38.62 24.65
N VAL A 72 -14.55 -39.46 23.88
CA VAL A 72 -14.29 -40.90 23.78
C VAL A 72 -12.87 -41.15 23.25
N ASP A 73 -12.46 -40.48 22.17
CA ASP A 73 -11.10 -40.59 21.62
C ASP A 73 -10.02 -40.24 22.65
N VAL A 74 -10.26 -39.21 23.49
CA VAL A 74 -9.35 -38.85 24.58
C VAL A 74 -9.26 -39.95 25.63
N MET A 75 -10.39 -40.58 25.98
CA MET A 75 -10.41 -41.71 26.91
C MET A 75 -9.66 -42.92 26.36
N GLU A 76 -9.86 -43.25 25.09
CA GLU A 76 -9.13 -44.34 24.45
C GLU A 76 -7.64 -44.04 24.36
N PHE A 77 -7.28 -42.82 23.95
CA PHE A 77 -5.90 -42.35 23.91
C PHE A 77 -5.21 -42.46 25.27
N LYS A 78 -5.91 -42.09 26.36
CA LYS A 78 -5.42 -42.31 27.74
C LYS A 78 -5.07 -43.78 27.97
N VAL A 79 -5.97 -44.71 27.64
CA VAL A 79 -5.74 -46.16 27.86
C VAL A 79 -4.49 -46.63 27.13
N TYR A 80 -4.26 -46.17 25.90
CA TYR A 80 -3.06 -46.49 25.13
C TYR A 80 -1.79 -45.87 25.76
N ILE A 81 -1.83 -44.60 26.18
CA ILE A 81 -0.69 -43.95 26.84
C ILE A 81 -0.32 -44.67 28.12
N THR A 82 -1.31 -44.88 28.99
CA THR A 82 -1.20 -45.63 30.25
C THR A 82 -0.45 -46.93 29.93
N LYS A 83 -0.97 -47.79 29.03
CA LYS A 83 -0.30 -49.05 28.61
C LYS A 83 1.14 -48.90 28.12
N CYS A 84 1.45 -47.88 27.31
CA CYS A 84 2.81 -47.67 26.80
C CYS A 84 3.79 -47.26 27.92
N ILE A 85 3.35 -46.40 28.84
CA ILE A 85 4.13 -45.99 30.02
C ILE A 85 4.40 -47.18 30.97
N PHE A 86 3.54 -48.20 31.00
CA PHE A 86 3.75 -49.43 31.79
C PHE A 86 4.83 -50.37 31.23
N SER A 87 5.37 -50.15 30.02
CA SER A 87 6.49 -50.94 29.50
C SER A 87 7.84 -50.34 29.93
N THR A 88 8.73 -51.17 30.49
CA THR A 88 10.05 -50.73 31.02
C THR A 88 10.93 -50.15 29.91
N MET A 89 11.27 -48.86 30.01
CA MET A 89 12.13 -48.14 29.07
C MET A 89 13.48 -47.83 29.75
N GLN A 90 14.60 -48.24 29.14
CA GLN A 90 15.95 -47.88 29.59
C GLN A 90 16.38 -46.54 28.97
N THR A 91 16.69 -45.54 29.80
CA THR A 91 16.80 -44.11 29.44
C THR A 91 18.21 -43.68 29.03
N VAL A 92 18.77 -44.28 27.99
CA VAL A 92 20.11 -43.89 27.46
C VAL A 92 20.04 -43.24 26.07
N ASN A 93 18.96 -43.46 25.31
CA ASN A 93 18.75 -42.93 23.97
C ASN A 93 18.01 -41.58 23.98
N PHE A 94 18.50 -40.57 23.25
CA PHE A 94 17.87 -39.25 23.13
C PHE A 94 16.43 -39.34 22.63
N ASP A 95 16.18 -40.05 21.53
CA ASP A 95 14.85 -40.14 20.92
C ASP A 95 13.87 -40.84 21.87
N LEU A 96 14.33 -41.89 22.56
CA LEU A 96 13.48 -42.62 23.49
C LEU A 96 13.09 -41.75 24.69
N THR A 97 14.08 -41.10 25.31
CA THR A 97 13.86 -40.21 26.46
C THR A 97 12.99 -39.02 26.07
N LYS A 98 13.25 -38.40 24.91
CA LYS A 98 12.44 -37.28 24.39
C LYS A 98 10.99 -37.72 24.16
N ASN A 99 10.76 -38.79 23.39
CA ASN A 99 9.39 -39.26 23.09
C ASN A 99 8.64 -39.69 24.35
N TYR A 100 9.33 -40.30 25.32
CA TYR A 100 8.74 -40.65 26.60
C TYR A 100 8.28 -39.41 27.38
N LEU A 101 9.16 -38.41 27.55
CA LEU A 101 8.83 -37.17 28.25
C LEU A 101 7.76 -36.35 27.52
N ASP A 102 7.81 -36.30 26.17
CA ASP A 102 6.79 -35.67 25.34
C ASP A 102 5.44 -36.35 25.49
N LEU A 103 5.38 -37.69 25.53
CA LEU A 103 4.15 -38.43 25.73
C LEU A 103 3.54 -38.16 27.11
N VAL A 104 4.38 -38.16 28.16
CA VAL A 104 3.98 -37.84 29.53
C VAL A 104 3.43 -36.42 29.63
N VAL A 105 4.14 -35.42 29.11
CA VAL A 105 3.68 -34.02 29.15
C VAL A 105 2.46 -33.79 28.24
N THR A 106 2.38 -34.44 27.08
CA THR A 106 1.18 -34.42 26.22
C THR A 106 -0.02 -34.96 26.97
N TYR A 107 0.15 -36.05 27.72
CA TYR A 107 -0.92 -36.61 28.55
C TYR A 107 -1.37 -35.63 29.63
N ILE A 108 -0.43 -35.04 30.37
CA ILE A 108 -0.72 -34.06 31.43
C ILE A 108 -1.46 -32.85 30.86
N THR A 109 -0.90 -32.23 29.81
CA THR A 109 -1.47 -31.04 29.19
C THR A 109 -2.84 -31.32 28.57
N LEU A 110 -3.06 -32.52 28.03
CA LEU A 110 -4.37 -32.93 27.50
C LEU A 110 -5.43 -33.03 28.60
N MET A 111 -5.11 -33.69 29.72
CA MET A 111 -6.05 -33.83 30.83
C MET A 111 -6.30 -32.49 31.52
N MET A 112 -5.28 -31.64 31.63
CA MET A 112 -5.42 -30.27 32.13
C MET A 112 -6.25 -29.38 31.22
N LEU A 113 -6.13 -29.53 29.89
CA LEU A 113 -6.94 -28.79 28.95
C LEU A 113 -8.40 -29.28 28.97
N LEU A 114 -8.61 -30.60 29.10
CA LEU A 114 -9.93 -31.21 29.26
C LEU A 114 -10.64 -30.69 30.51
N SER A 115 -9.94 -30.56 31.65
CA SER A 115 -10.55 -30.08 32.90
C SER A 115 -10.98 -28.61 32.83
N ARG A 116 -10.44 -27.82 31.89
CA ARG A 116 -10.85 -26.43 31.62
C ARG A 116 -12.10 -26.31 30.76
N ILE A 117 -12.63 -27.40 30.22
CA ILE A 117 -13.92 -27.39 29.52
C ILE A 117 -15.01 -27.54 30.56
N GLU A 118 -15.48 -26.44 31.14
CA GLU A 118 -16.48 -26.44 32.23
C GLU A 118 -17.76 -27.21 31.86
N GLU A 119 -18.19 -27.06 30.60
CA GLU A 119 -19.42 -27.67 30.06
C GLU A 119 -19.29 -29.14 29.65
N ARG A 120 -18.14 -29.78 29.86
CA ARG A 120 -17.90 -31.17 29.43
C ARG A 120 -18.92 -32.16 30.01
N LYS A 121 -19.31 -31.98 31.28
CA LYS A 121 -20.34 -32.81 31.95
C LYS A 121 -21.72 -32.63 31.30
N ALA A 122 -22.06 -31.39 30.96
CA ALA A 122 -23.31 -31.06 30.29
C ALA A 122 -23.38 -31.67 28.88
N ILE A 123 -22.32 -31.54 28.08
CA ILE A 123 -22.26 -32.07 26.71
C ILE A 123 -22.37 -33.60 26.71
N ILE A 124 -21.55 -34.27 27.53
CA ILE A 124 -21.52 -35.74 27.61
C ILE A 124 -22.86 -36.27 28.15
N GLY A 125 -23.40 -35.61 29.18
CA GLY A 125 -24.68 -35.97 29.76
C GLY A 125 -25.85 -35.76 28.80
N LEU A 126 -25.96 -34.61 28.13
CA LEU A 126 -27.03 -34.33 27.15
C LEU A 126 -27.05 -35.37 26.02
N TYR A 127 -25.88 -35.69 25.46
CA TYR A 127 -25.77 -36.71 24.42
C TYR A 127 -26.26 -38.06 24.90
N ASN A 128 -25.81 -38.51 26.08
CA ASN A 128 -26.17 -39.81 26.61
C ASN A 128 -27.65 -39.92 27.03
N TYR A 129 -28.22 -38.87 27.65
CA TYR A 129 -29.65 -38.83 27.96
C TYR A 129 -30.51 -38.89 26.69
N ALA A 130 -30.13 -38.16 25.64
CA ALA A 130 -30.81 -38.25 24.34
C ALA A 130 -30.64 -39.63 23.67
N HIS A 131 -29.47 -40.27 23.84
CA HIS A 131 -29.20 -41.62 23.35
C HIS A 131 -30.11 -42.65 24.04
N GLU A 132 -30.20 -42.61 25.35
CA GLU A 132 -31.04 -43.52 26.14
C GLU A 132 -32.53 -43.34 25.85
N MET A 133 -32.99 -42.09 25.70
CA MET A 133 -34.37 -41.78 25.29
C MET A 133 -34.73 -42.20 23.86
N THR A 134 -33.73 -42.54 23.04
CA THR A 134 -33.90 -42.94 21.64
C THR A 134 -33.75 -44.45 21.47
N HIS A 135 -32.74 -45.05 22.10
CA HIS A 135 -32.37 -46.46 21.92
C HIS A 135 -32.69 -47.35 23.13
N GLY A 136 -33.24 -46.79 24.22
CA GLY A 136 -33.64 -47.52 25.42
C GLY A 136 -32.47 -47.93 26.34
N SER A 137 -31.24 -47.58 25.98
CA SER A 137 -30.03 -47.82 26.79
C SER A 137 -28.99 -46.71 26.59
N SER A 138 -28.16 -46.50 27.59
CA SER A 138 -27.05 -45.53 27.55
C SER A 138 -26.04 -45.92 26.47
N ASP A 139 -25.26 -44.95 25.99
CA ASP A 139 -24.19 -45.22 25.04
C ASP A 139 -23.13 -46.17 25.64
N ARG A 140 -22.55 -47.03 24.80
CA ARG A 140 -21.61 -48.09 25.22
C ARG A 140 -20.40 -47.54 25.99
N GLU A 141 -19.88 -46.38 25.59
CA GLU A 141 -18.67 -45.80 26.18
C GLU A 141 -18.98 -44.86 27.36
N TYR A 142 -20.24 -44.46 27.55
CA TYR A 142 -20.63 -43.48 28.57
C TYR A 142 -20.22 -43.87 30.01
N PRO A 143 -20.40 -45.12 30.49
CA PRO A 143 -20.04 -45.47 31.86
C PRO A 143 -18.54 -45.24 32.15
N ARG A 144 -17.67 -45.59 31.20
CA ARG A 144 -16.22 -45.41 31.33
C ARG A 144 -15.83 -43.95 31.14
N LEU A 145 -16.46 -43.27 30.19
CA LEU A 145 -16.20 -41.85 29.90
C LEU A 145 -16.62 -40.97 31.08
N GLY A 146 -17.82 -41.17 31.61
CA GLY A 146 -18.33 -40.48 32.79
C GLY A 146 -17.43 -40.67 34.01
N GLN A 147 -16.96 -41.89 34.24
CA GLN A 147 -16.01 -42.18 35.31
C GLN A 147 -14.68 -41.44 35.13
N MET A 148 -14.11 -41.44 33.91
CA MET A 148 -12.87 -40.69 33.63
C MET A 148 -13.03 -39.19 33.91
N ILE A 149 -14.15 -38.58 33.51
CA ILE A 149 -14.39 -37.15 33.70
C ILE A 149 -14.44 -36.77 35.19
N VAL A 150 -14.95 -37.66 36.05
CA VAL A 150 -14.99 -37.48 37.50
C VAL A 150 -13.62 -37.72 38.12
N ASP A 151 -12.95 -38.82 37.76
CA ASP A 151 -11.64 -39.18 38.31
C ASP A 151 -10.58 -38.09 38.05
N TYR A 152 -10.63 -37.46 36.87
CA TYR A 152 -9.72 -36.39 36.46
C TYR A 152 -10.35 -35.00 36.58
N GLU A 153 -11.31 -34.80 37.49
CA GLU A 153 -11.84 -33.45 37.77
C GLU A 153 -10.74 -32.53 38.34
N ASN A 154 -9.80 -33.10 39.11
CA ASN A 154 -8.50 -32.50 39.44
C ASN A 154 -7.36 -33.35 38.82
N PRO A 155 -6.96 -33.05 37.56
CA PRO A 155 -6.06 -33.92 36.80
C PRO A 155 -4.72 -34.15 37.48
N LEU A 156 -4.03 -33.09 37.92
CA LEU A 156 -2.69 -33.23 38.50
C LEU A 156 -2.71 -34.07 39.77
N LYS A 157 -3.68 -33.87 40.66
CA LYS A 157 -3.82 -34.68 41.87
C LYS A 157 -3.99 -36.17 41.52
N LYS A 158 -4.90 -36.49 40.58
CA LYS A 158 -5.14 -37.87 40.16
C LYS A 158 -3.92 -38.50 39.50
N MET A 159 -3.22 -37.74 38.66
CA MET A 159 -2.04 -38.20 37.94
C MET A 159 -0.84 -38.42 38.89
N MET A 160 -0.69 -37.62 39.95
CA MET A 160 0.35 -37.87 40.97
C MET A 160 0.16 -39.25 41.62
N GLU A 161 -1.08 -39.65 41.91
CA GLU A 161 -1.39 -40.98 42.45
C GLU A 161 -1.14 -42.09 41.41
N GLU A 162 -1.52 -41.87 40.14
CA GLU A 162 -1.34 -42.83 39.04
C GLU A 162 0.13 -43.06 38.68
N PHE A 163 1.00 -42.05 38.86
CA PHE A 163 2.41 -42.13 38.47
C PHE A 163 3.36 -42.62 39.56
N VAL A 164 2.89 -42.91 40.77
CA VAL A 164 3.70 -43.54 41.84
C VAL A 164 4.48 -44.77 41.35
N PRO A 165 3.88 -45.78 40.68
CA PRO A 165 4.64 -46.94 40.18
C PRO A 165 5.65 -46.61 39.07
N HIS A 166 5.53 -45.45 38.43
CA HIS A 166 6.42 -44.97 37.36
C HIS A 166 7.44 -43.93 37.83
N GLY A 167 7.42 -43.58 39.11
CA GLY A 167 8.21 -42.48 39.66
C GLY A 167 9.71 -42.65 39.39
N LYS A 168 10.23 -43.87 39.43
CA LYS A 168 11.66 -44.15 39.23
C LYS A 168 12.11 -43.92 37.78
N SER A 169 11.40 -44.47 36.80
CA SER A 169 11.76 -44.31 35.38
C SER A 169 11.61 -42.85 34.93
N LEU A 170 10.56 -42.17 35.41
CA LEU A 170 10.35 -40.75 35.15
C LEU A 170 11.45 -39.90 35.82
N GLN A 171 11.81 -40.20 37.07
CA GLN A 171 12.92 -39.53 37.75
C GLN A 171 14.23 -39.70 36.98
N ASP A 172 14.58 -40.91 36.53
CA ASP A 172 15.82 -41.17 35.81
C ASP A 172 15.90 -40.39 34.49
N ALA A 173 14.78 -40.36 33.74
CA ALA A 173 14.67 -39.55 32.52
C ALA A 173 14.85 -38.04 32.81
N LEU A 174 14.21 -37.52 33.86
CA LEU A 174 14.28 -36.10 34.20
C LEU A 174 15.64 -35.68 34.76
N VAL A 175 16.26 -36.50 35.61
CA VAL A 175 17.59 -36.23 36.18
C VAL A 175 18.66 -36.25 35.08
N SER A 176 18.47 -37.02 34.00
CA SER A 176 19.38 -36.96 32.83
C SER A 176 19.47 -35.56 32.21
N LEU A 177 18.41 -34.74 32.32
CA LEU A 177 18.38 -33.36 31.83
C LEU A 177 19.31 -32.43 32.60
N GLN A 178 19.84 -32.85 33.76
CA GLN A 178 20.84 -32.09 34.52
C GLN A 178 22.10 -31.77 33.68
N MET A 179 22.43 -32.61 32.70
CA MET A 179 23.58 -32.41 31.81
C MET A 179 23.31 -31.39 30.68
N VAL A 180 22.05 -30.98 30.48
CA VAL A 180 21.64 -30.16 29.33
C VAL A 180 20.95 -28.87 29.78
N TYR A 181 19.90 -28.96 30.60
CA TYR A 181 19.04 -27.82 30.91
C TYR A 181 19.80 -26.67 31.60
N PRO A 182 20.63 -26.91 32.64
CA PRO A 182 21.37 -25.82 33.29
C PRO A 182 22.33 -25.08 32.35
N ARG A 183 23.06 -25.81 31.49
CA ARG A 183 24.00 -25.20 30.53
C ARG A 183 23.32 -24.52 29.34
N ARG A 184 22.06 -24.88 29.04
CA ARG A 184 21.23 -24.22 28.02
C ARG A 184 20.48 -23.02 28.59
N ASN A 185 20.17 -23.02 29.89
CA ASN A 185 19.43 -21.96 30.58
C ASN A 185 20.34 -20.88 31.21
N LEU A 186 21.39 -20.45 30.50
CA LEU A 186 22.36 -19.45 30.99
C LEU A 186 21.90 -18.01 30.70
N SER A 187 22.47 -17.04 31.42
CA SER A 187 22.19 -15.62 31.18
C SER A 187 22.88 -15.10 29.92
N ALA A 188 22.45 -13.94 29.43
CA ALA A 188 23.08 -13.27 28.29
C ALA A 188 24.56 -12.91 28.55
N ASP A 189 24.95 -12.60 29.80
CA ASP A 189 26.34 -12.33 30.16
C ASP A 189 27.21 -13.58 30.03
N GLN A 190 26.68 -14.73 30.45
CA GLN A 190 27.37 -16.00 30.29
C GLN A 190 27.50 -16.37 28.80
N TRP A 191 26.47 -16.10 27.99
CA TRP A 191 26.54 -16.28 26.53
C TRP A 191 27.59 -15.37 25.87
N ARG A 192 27.72 -14.11 26.33
CA ARG A 192 28.78 -13.20 25.88
C ARG A 192 30.17 -13.71 26.25
N ASN A 193 30.35 -14.15 27.49
CA ASN A 193 31.64 -14.70 27.95
C ASN A 193 32.05 -15.95 27.15
N ALA A 194 31.08 -16.76 26.74
CA ALA A 194 31.30 -17.93 25.89
C ALA A 194 31.38 -17.61 24.39
N GLN A 195 31.13 -16.36 23.98
CA GLN A 195 30.98 -15.94 22.57
C GLN A 195 30.05 -16.87 21.76
N LEU A 196 28.92 -17.24 22.37
CA LEU A 196 27.97 -18.22 21.85
C LEU A 196 27.50 -17.84 20.44
N LEU A 197 27.50 -18.82 19.51
CA LEU A 197 27.14 -18.68 18.09
C LEU A 197 28.10 -17.86 17.21
N SER A 198 29.18 -17.28 17.75
CA SER A 198 30.11 -16.52 16.92
C SER A 198 30.94 -17.45 16.02
N LEU A 199 30.99 -17.12 14.72
CA LEU A 199 31.84 -17.81 13.74
C LEU A 199 33.25 -17.20 13.66
N ILE A 200 33.42 -15.99 14.19
CA ILE A 200 34.64 -15.17 14.04
C ILE A 200 35.43 -15.03 15.35
N SER A 201 34.92 -15.59 16.46
CA SER A 201 35.64 -15.63 17.73
C SER A 201 36.97 -16.39 17.64
N ALA A 202 37.00 -17.48 16.85
CA ALA A 202 38.19 -18.25 16.54
C ALA A 202 38.29 -18.52 15.03
N PRO A 203 38.82 -17.56 14.23
CA PRO A 203 38.82 -17.64 12.77
C PRO A 203 39.50 -18.90 12.19
N SER A 204 40.51 -19.43 12.88
CA SER A 204 41.20 -20.67 12.48
C SER A 204 40.30 -21.92 12.49
N THR A 205 39.16 -21.85 13.17
CA THR A 205 38.21 -22.97 13.32
C THR A 205 36.97 -22.84 12.42
N MET A 206 36.94 -21.86 11.52
CA MET A 206 35.79 -21.63 10.63
C MET A 206 35.48 -22.85 9.74
N LEU A 207 36.50 -23.59 9.32
CA LEU A 207 36.33 -24.79 8.49
C LEU A 207 35.99 -26.05 9.30
N ASN A 208 36.21 -26.03 10.62
CA ASN A 208 35.99 -27.20 11.46
C ASN A 208 34.48 -27.43 11.66
N PRO A 209 34.00 -28.68 11.62
CA PRO A 209 32.59 -28.97 11.92
C PRO A 209 32.25 -28.54 13.36
N ALA A 210 31.17 -27.78 13.52
CA ALA A 210 30.57 -27.52 14.81
C ALA A 210 29.80 -28.77 15.26
N GLN A 211 30.36 -29.50 16.23
CA GLN A 211 29.82 -30.77 16.70
C GLN A 211 29.87 -30.87 18.23
N SER A 212 28.95 -31.64 18.79
CA SER A 212 28.99 -32.10 20.18
C SER A 212 28.49 -33.54 20.27
N ASP A 213 28.91 -34.29 21.28
CA ASP A 213 28.44 -35.66 21.54
C ASP A 213 26.92 -35.74 21.81
N THR A 214 26.28 -34.58 22.00
CA THR A 214 24.84 -34.43 22.24
C THR A 214 24.21 -33.47 21.23
N MET A 215 24.56 -33.61 19.94
CA MET A 215 24.00 -32.82 18.82
C MET A 215 22.52 -32.42 18.98
N PRO A 216 21.57 -33.36 19.17
CA PRO A 216 20.16 -33.01 19.24
C PRO A 216 19.76 -32.25 20.52
N CYS A 217 20.58 -32.31 21.57
CA CYS A 217 20.38 -31.53 22.79
C CYS A 217 20.79 -30.05 22.62
N GLU A 218 21.61 -29.70 21.62
CA GLU A 218 22.08 -28.32 21.44
C GLU A 218 20.99 -27.39 20.91
N TYR A 219 20.05 -27.92 20.11
CA TYR A 219 18.93 -27.17 19.56
C TYR A 219 17.56 -27.62 20.10
N LEU A 220 17.51 -28.58 21.02
CA LEU A 220 16.28 -28.93 21.73
C LEU A 220 15.68 -27.69 22.41
N SER A 221 14.38 -27.47 22.24
CA SER A 221 13.69 -26.30 22.79
C SER A 221 13.78 -26.28 24.32
N LEU A 222 14.23 -25.14 24.84
CA LEU A 222 14.30 -24.87 26.27
C LEU A 222 12.90 -24.83 26.90
N ASP A 223 11.89 -24.36 26.16
CA ASP A 223 10.48 -24.34 26.58
C ASP A 223 9.95 -25.76 26.80
N THR A 224 10.27 -26.67 25.89
CA THR A 224 9.90 -28.09 26.00
C THR A 224 10.56 -28.74 27.22
N MET A 225 11.86 -28.52 27.42
CA MET A 225 12.57 -29.04 28.59
C MET A 225 12.02 -28.50 29.91
N GLU A 226 11.68 -27.20 29.95
CA GLU A 226 11.08 -26.56 31.11
C GLU A 226 9.73 -27.22 31.46
N LYS A 227 8.89 -27.50 30.46
CA LYS A 227 7.64 -28.25 30.66
C LYS A 227 7.86 -29.65 31.19
N TRP A 228 8.85 -30.39 30.65
CA TRP A 228 9.21 -31.72 31.14
C TRP A 228 9.61 -31.67 32.62
N ILE A 229 10.49 -30.74 33.00
CA ILE A 229 11.00 -30.61 34.37
C ILE A 229 9.88 -30.22 35.33
N VAL A 230 9.09 -29.18 35.00
CA VAL A 230 8.05 -28.67 35.90
C VAL A 230 6.95 -29.70 36.11
N PHE A 231 6.38 -30.26 35.05
CA PHE A 231 5.29 -31.23 35.18
C PHE A 231 5.79 -32.59 35.64
N GLY A 232 6.93 -33.07 35.12
CA GLY A 232 7.48 -34.37 35.45
C GLY A 232 7.78 -34.53 36.95
N PHE A 233 8.44 -33.54 37.57
CA PHE A 233 8.73 -33.61 39.01
C PHE A 233 7.50 -33.38 39.89
N ILE A 234 6.42 -32.77 39.39
CA ILE A 234 5.13 -32.76 40.10
C ILE A 234 4.56 -34.19 40.15
N LEU A 235 4.64 -34.95 39.06
CA LEU A 235 4.16 -36.34 39.02
C LEU A 235 5.01 -37.29 39.88
N CYS A 236 6.34 -37.20 39.81
CA CYS A 236 7.25 -37.99 40.66
C CYS A 236 7.70 -37.19 41.89
N HIS A 237 6.77 -36.53 42.58
CA HIS A 237 7.04 -35.58 43.67
C HIS A 237 7.87 -36.13 44.84
N ALA A 238 7.88 -37.45 45.07
CA ALA A 238 8.73 -38.06 46.10
C ALA A 238 10.22 -37.76 45.89
N ALA A 239 10.67 -37.68 44.63
CA ALA A 239 12.05 -37.36 44.26
C ALA A 239 12.49 -35.98 44.76
N LEU A 240 11.58 -35.01 44.88
CA LEU A 240 11.89 -33.65 45.36
C LEU A 240 12.32 -33.61 46.84
N ASN A 241 12.02 -34.65 47.61
CA ASN A 241 12.45 -34.77 49.01
C ASN A 241 13.66 -35.70 49.19
N THR A 242 13.86 -36.65 48.29
CA THR A 242 14.92 -37.68 48.39
C THR A 242 16.16 -37.37 47.57
N ASP A 243 16.04 -36.61 46.47
CA ASP A 243 17.12 -36.34 45.52
C ASP A 243 17.38 -34.83 45.39
N PRO A 244 18.53 -34.33 45.89
CA PRO A 244 18.91 -32.93 45.78
C PRO A 244 19.07 -32.44 44.33
N ALA A 245 19.50 -33.31 43.40
CA ALA A 245 19.67 -32.94 42.00
C ALA A 245 18.31 -32.63 41.37
N ALA A 246 17.32 -33.50 41.59
CA ALA A 246 15.94 -33.30 41.15
C ALA A 246 15.34 -31.98 41.67
N LEU A 247 15.53 -31.68 42.97
CA LEU A 247 15.05 -30.43 43.56
C LEU A 247 15.72 -29.20 42.93
N SER A 248 17.04 -29.23 42.76
CA SER A 248 17.78 -28.10 42.19
C SER A 248 17.34 -27.78 40.76
N LEU A 249 17.12 -28.83 39.96
CA LEU A 249 16.67 -28.73 38.58
C LEU A 249 15.24 -28.18 38.50
N TRP A 250 14.35 -28.64 39.39
CA TRP A 250 12.98 -28.13 39.48
C TRP A 250 12.94 -26.66 39.90
N LYS A 251 13.70 -26.26 40.93
CA LYS A 251 13.79 -24.85 41.36
C LYS A 251 14.29 -23.95 40.23
N LEU A 252 15.30 -24.37 39.47
CA LEU A 252 15.82 -23.60 38.34
C LEU A 252 14.74 -23.35 37.28
N ALA A 253 13.93 -24.36 36.94
CA ALA A 253 12.80 -24.20 36.04
C ALA A 253 11.71 -23.28 36.61
N LEU A 254 11.38 -23.40 37.90
CA LEU A 254 10.41 -22.53 38.57
C LEU A 254 10.85 -21.06 38.63
N GLN A 255 12.14 -20.77 38.59
CA GLN A 255 12.68 -19.40 38.57
C GLN A 255 12.67 -18.78 37.16
N SER A 256 12.55 -19.60 36.12
CA SER A 256 12.71 -19.19 34.72
C SER A 256 11.41 -18.69 34.08
N SER A 257 10.26 -19.22 34.48
CA SER A 257 8.95 -18.82 33.95
C SER A 257 7.91 -18.61 35.05
N SER A 258 6.93 -17.75 34.80
CA SER A 258 5.73 -17.58 35.63
C SER A 258 4.54 -18.40 35.12
N CYS A 259 4.49 -18.64 33.81
CA CYS A 259 3.49 -19.50 33.18
C CYS A 259 4.11 -20.36 32.06
N LEU A 260 3.52 -21.54 31.84
CA LEU A 260 3.88 -22.47 30.76
C LEU A 260 2.75 -22.59 29.74
N CYS A 261 3.09 -22.89 28.50
CA CYS A 261 2.11 -23.21 27.47
C CYS A 261 1.57 -24.64 27.67
N LEU A 262 0.26 -24.78 27.93
CA LEU A 262 -0.41 -26.08 27.82
C LEU A 262 -0.50 -26.46 26.34
N PHE A 263 -1.16 -25.62 25.55
CA PHE A 263 -1.27 -25.74 24.11
C PHE A 263 -1.69 -24.41 23.49
N ARG A 264 -0.94 -23.92 22.48
CA ARG A 264 -1.15 -22.62 21.83
C ARG A 264 -1.12 -21.45 22.84
N ASP A 265 -2.21 -20.70 22.97
CA ASP A 265 -2.38 -19.57 23.87
C ASP A 265 -2.92 -19.97 25.26
N GLU A 266 -3.27 -21.23 25.47
CA GLU A 266 -3.71 -21.71 26.79
C GLU A 266 -2.52 -21.89 27.72
N VAL A 267 -2.44 -21.05 28.76
CA VAL A 267 -1.31 -21.04 29.70
C VAL A 267 -1.64 -21.70 31.05
N PHE A 268 -0.63 -22.22 31.73
CA PHE A 268 -0.68 -22.77 33.07
C PHE A 268 0.19 -21.93 34.03
N HIS A 269 -0.42 -21.34 35.05
CA HIS A 269 0.28 -20.57 36.07
C HIS A 269 0.95 -21.50 37.08
N ILE A 270 2.28 -21.57 37.01
CA ILE A 270 3.06 -22.66 37.61
C ILE A 270 2.94 -22.65 39.13
N HIS A 271 3.36 -21.55 39.75
CA HIS A 271 3.55 -21.48 41.20
C HIS A 271 2.24 -21.60 41.95
N LYS A 272 1.17 -20.98 41.45
CA LYS A 272 -0.14 -21.02 42.11
C LYS A 272 -0.71 -22.44 42.12
N ALA A 273 -0.71 -23.11 40.98
CA ALA A 273 -1.21 -24.47 40.88
C ALA A 273 -0.34 -25.48 41.65
N ALA A 274 0.98 -25.32 41.61
CA ALA A 274 1.89 -26.15 42.41
C ALA A 274 1.67 -25.96 43.92
N GLU A 275 1.56 -24.71 44.39
CA GLU A 275 1.28 -24.41 45.80
C GLU A 275 -0.04 -25.05 46.27
N ASP A 276 -1.11 -24.90 45.49
CA ASP A 276 -2.43 -25.46 45.81
C ASP A 276 -2.40 -27.01 45.89
N LEU A 277 -1.55 -27.67 45.11
CA LEU A 277 -1.35 -29.12 45.20
C LEU A 277 -0.56 -29.51 46.45
N PHE A 278 0.61 -28.91 46.67
CA PHE A 278 1.54 -29.34 47.72
C PHE A 278 1.09 -28.97 49.14
N VAL A 279 0.29 -27.90 49.33
CA VAL A 279 -0.30 -27.56 50.64
C VAL A 279 -1.20 -28.68 51.17
N ASN A 280 -1.81 -29.46 50.27
CA ASN A 280 -2.71 -30.55 50.61
C ASN A 280 -2.01 -31.90 50.86
N ILE A 281 -0.66 -31.96 50.76
CA ILE A 281 0.12 -33.19 50.90
C ILE A 281 1.01 -33.10 52.15
N ARG A 282 0.83 -34.04 53.09
CA ARG A 282 1.66 -34.09 54.30
C ARG A 282 3.12 -34.35 53.94
N GLY A 283 4.04 -33.63 54.58
CA GLY A 283 5.48 -33.76 54.36
C GLY A 283 6.09 -32.82 53.32
N TYR A 284 5.30 -31.94 52.68
CA TYR A 284 5.76 -31.05 51.60
C TYR A 284 5.78 -29.56 51.96
N ASN A 285 5.61 -29.19 53.24
CA ASN A 285 5.63 -27.79 53.68
C ASN A 285 6.92 -27.04 53.30
N LYS A 286 8.07 -27.71 53.28
CA LYS A 286 9.33 -27.12 52.79
C LYS A 286 9.26 -26.75 51.31
N ARG A 287 8.61 -27.58 50.48
CA ARG A 287 8.44 -27.35 49.03
C ARG A 287 7.51 -26.19 48.74
N VAL A 288 6.49 -25.97 49.58
CA VAL A 288 5.64 -24.77 49.50
C VAL A 288 6.47 -23.49 49.64
N ASN A 289 7.44 -23.46 50.56
CA ASN A 289 8.34 -22.31 50.70
C ASN A 289 9.25 -22.14 49.48
N ASP A 290 9.80 -23.23 48.93
CA ASP A 290 10.60 -23.17 47.69
C ASP A 290 9.80 -22.60 46.52
N ILE A 291 8.53 -22.99 46.37
CA ILE A 291 7.64 -22.48 45.32
C ILE A 291 7.44 -20.97 45.46
N ARG A 292 7.21 -20.47 46.69
CA ARG A 292 7.02 -19.05 46.96
C ARG A 292 8.27 -18.22 46.66
N GLU A 293 9.45 -18.72 47.07
CA GLU A 293 10.74 -18.12 46.76
C GLU A 293 10.98 -18.05 45.24
N CYS A 294 10.77 -19.17 44.54
CA CYS A 294 10.95 -19.23 43.09
C CYS A 294 9.96 -18.33 42.34
N LYS A 295 8.73 -18.19 42.85
CA LYS A 295 7.72 -17.28 42.31
C LYS A 295 8.18 -15.83 42.38
N GLU A 296 8.69 -15.40 43.52
CA GLU A 296 9.19 -14.03 43.70
C GLU A 296 10.41 -13.76 42.81
N SER A 297 11.31 -14.74 42.70
CA SER A 297 12.45 -14.68 41.77
C SER A 297 12.00 -14.55 40.31
N ALA A 298 11.08 -15.40 39.85
CA ALA A 298 10.58 -15.37 38.48
C ALA A 298 9.88 -14.04 38.15
N LEU A 299 9.03 -13.54 39.05
CA LEU A 299 8.32 -12.26 38.88
C LEU A 299 9.23 -11.04 38.91
N SER A 300 10.44 -11.15 39.48
CA SER A 300 11.35 -10.02 39.65
C SER A 300 12.51 -10.03 38.66
N HIS A 301 13.01 -11.21 38.28
CA HIS A 301 14.27 -11.33 37.53
C HIS A 301 14.09 -11.92 36.13
N ALA A 302 13.16 -12.88 35.93
CA ALA A 302 13.03 -13.58 34.64
C ALA A 302 12.73 -12.64 33.47
N GLY A 303 11.85 -11.65 33.65
CA GLY A 303 11.54 -10.63 32.64
C GLY A 303 12.77 -9.87 32.13
N SER A 304 13.66 -9.49 33.04
CA SER A 304 14.92 -8.82 32.68
C SER A 304 15.92 -9.76 32.01
N MET A 305 16.02 -11.00 32.51
CA MET A 305 16.92 -12.02 31.98
C MET A 305 16.60 -12.34 30.51
N HIS A 306 15.34 -12.62 30.20
CA HIS A 306 14.88 -12.87 28.84
C HIS A 306 15.00 -11.63 27.93
N ARG A 307 14.81 -10.42 28.47
CA ARG A 307 15.06 -9.17 27.72
C ARG A 307 16.52 -9.08 27.26
N GLU A 308 17.47 -9.42 28.13
CA GLU A 308 18.90 -9.40 27.77
C GLU A 308 19.28 -10.53 26.80
N ARG A 309 18.64 -11.70 26.90
CA ARG A 309 18.81 -12.79 25.92
C ARG A 309 18.40 -12.36 24.52
N ARG A 310 17.24 -11.70 24.37
CA ARG A 310 16.80 -11.18 23.06
C ARG A 310 17.75 -10.14 22.47
N LYS A 311 18.31 -9.25 23.31
CA LYS A 311 19.34 -8.30 22.87
C LYS A 311 20.58 -9.02 22.33
N PHE A 312 21.07 -10.02 23.06
CA PHE A 312 22.22 -10.83 22.63
C PHE A 312 21.92 -11.55 21.30
N LEU A 313 20.77 -12.21 21.21
CA LEU A 313 20.40 -13.00 20.04
C LEU A 313 20.23 -12.13 18.79
N ARG A 314 19.73 -10.89 18.89
CA ARG A 314 19.70 -9.98 17.73
C ARG A 314 21.08 -9.76 17.13
N SER A 315 22.07 -9.46 17.97
CA SER A 315 23.46 -9.28 17.51
C SER A 315 24.06 -10.58 16.96
N ALA A 316 23.86 -11.70 17.67
CA ALA A 316 24.40 -13.00 17.27
C ALA A 316 23.81 -13.52 15.95
N LEU A 317 22.48 -13.46 15.79
CA LEU A 317 21.81 -13.91 14.56
C LEU A 317 22.14 -13.00 13.38
N LYS A 318 22.27 -11.69 13.59
CA LYS A 318 22.71 -10.74 12.56
C LYS A 318 24.11 -11.07 12.05
N GLU A 319 25.08 -11.25 12.94
CA GLU A 319 26.46 -11.64 12.60
C GLU A 319 26.45 -12.99 11.85
N LEU A 320 25.77 -13.99 12.43
CA LEU A 320 25.70 -15.34 11.87
C LEU A 320 25.09 -15.35 10.46
N ALA A 321 23.93 -14.72 10.27
CA ALA A 321 23.25 -14.64 8.97
C ALA A 321 24.09 -13.92 7.92
N THR A 322 24.76 -12.83 8.30
CA THR A 322 25.59 -12.04 7.39
C THR A 322 26.83 -12.83 6.95
N VAL A 323 27.52 -13.49 7.88
CA VAL A 323 28.71 -14.31 7.57
C VAL A 323 28.34 -15.50 6.69
N LEU A 324 27.19 -16.14 6.94
CA LEU A 324 26.70 -17.26 6.12
C LEU A 324 26.22 -16.81 4.73
N ALA A 325 25.68 -15.60 4.60
CA ALA A 325 25.34 -15.02 3.31
C ALA A 325 26.60 -14.74 2.47
N ASP A 326 27.67 -14.24 3.10
CA ASP A 326 28.96 -13.98 2.45
C ASP A 326 29.69 -15.28 2.07
N GLN A 327 29.68 -16.29 2.95
CA GLN A 327 30.29 -17.59 2.74
C GLN A 327 29.30 -18.76 2.89
N PRO A 328 28.42 -19.01 1.90
CA PRO A 328 27.40 -20.06 1.99
C PRO A 328 27.95 -21.47 2.19
N GLY A 329 29.21 -21.71 1.81
CA GLY A 329 29.91 -22.98 2.05
C GLY A 329 30.01 -23.37 3.53
N LEU A 330 30.00 -22.38 4.44
CA LEU A 330 30.05 -22.62 5.88
C LEU A 330 28.78 -23.29 6.42
N LEU A 331 27.66 -23.29 5.67
CA LEU A 331 26.44 -23.98 6.06
C LEU A 331 26.63 -25.50 6.20
N GLY A 332 27.63 -26.09 5.54
CA GLY A 332 28.04 -27.48 5.79
C GLY A 332 28.57 -27.66 7.22
N PRO A 333 29.80 -27.20 7.51
CA PRO A 333 30.44 -27.41 8.81
C PRO A 333 29.73 -26.70 9.97
N LYS A 334 28.94 -25.65 9.74
CA LYS A 334 28.30 -24.84 10.79
C LYS A 334 26.77 -24.98 10.84
N ALA A 335 26.20 -26.03 10.22
CA ALA A 335 24.76 -26.27 10.25
C ALA A 335 24.16 -26.25 11.67
N LEU A 336 24.88 -26.83 12.64
CA LEU A 336 24.44 -26.86 14.04
C LEU A 336 24.14 -25.46 14.61
N PHE A 337 25.00 -24.47 14.32
CA PHE A 337 24.82 -23.10 14.82
C PHE A 337 23.56 -22.44 14.27
N VAL A 338 23.18 -22.76 13.02
CA VAL A 338 21.94 -22.26 12.42
C VAL A 338 20.72 -22.75 13.21
N PHE A 339 20.65 -24.05 13.48
CA PHE A 339 19.51 -24.64 14.20
C PHE A 339 19.48 -24.27 15.70
N MET A 340 20.65 -24.11 16.32
CA MET A 340 20.76 -23.54 17.67
C MET A 340 20.21 -22.11 17.69
N ALA A 341 20.65 -21.26 16.77
CA ALA A 341 20.22 -19.86 16.69
C ALA A 341 18.70 -19.74 16.49
N LEU A 342 18.13 -20.51 15.56
CA LEU A 342 16.69 -20.55 15.31
C LEU A 342 15.92 -21.00 16.56
N SER A 343 16.36 -22.07 17.20
CA SER A 343 15.72 -22.61 18.40
C SER A 343 15.74 -21.59 19.56
N PHE A 344 16.89 -20.97 19.83
CA PHE A 344 17.03 -20.02 20.94
C PHE A 344 16.18 -18.77 20.72
N ALA A 345 16.18 -18.24 19.49
CA ALA A 345 15.36 -17.07 19.15
C ALA A 345 13.87 -17.40 19.22
N ARG A 346 13.44 -18.56 18.71
CA ARG A 346 12.05 -19.03 18.83
C ARG A 346 11.62 -19.10 20.29
N ASP A 347 12.42 -19.75 21.13
CA ASP A 347 12.11 -19.95 22.55
C ASP A 347 11.90 -18.61 23.28
N GLU A 348 12.74 -17.62 23.01
CA GLU A 348 12.62 -16.28 23.60
C GLU A 348 11.37 -15.52 23.09
N ILE A 349 10.96 -15.73 21.83
CA ILE A 349 9.75 -15.13 21.26
C ILE A 349 8.49 -15.72 21.90
N ILE A 350 8.38 -17.06 22.00
CA ILE A 350 7.21 -17.71 22.61
C ILE A 350 7.14 -17.46 24.11
N TRP A 351 8.28 -17.30 24.76
CA TRP A 351 8.35 -16.90 26.17
C TRP A 351 7.81 -15.49 26.36
N LEU A 352 8.25 -14.54 25.54
CA LEU A 352 7.76 -13.16 25.60
C LEU A 352 6.25 -13.09 25.35
N LEU A 353 5.78 -13.77 24.29
CA LEU A 353 4.38 -13.70 23.86
C LEU A 353 3.43 -14.14 24.98
N ARG A 354 3.67 -15.30 25.60
CA ARG A 354 2.80 -15.79 26.68
C ARG A 354 2.88 -14.95 27.96
N HIS A 355 4.05 -14.39 28.28
CA HIS A 355 4.20 -13.60 29.51
C HIS A 355 3.64 -12.19 29.35
N ALA A 356 3.75 -11.58 28.17
CA ALA A 356 3.17 -10.28 27.86
C ALA A 356 1.64 -10.27 28.02
N ASP A 357 0.97 -11.35 27.64
CA ASP A 357 -0.49 -11.46 27.66
C ASP A 357 -1.05 -11.87 29.03
N ASN A 358 -0.26 -12.56 29.86
CA ASN A 358 -0.77 -13.24 31.07
C ASN A 358 -0.17 -12.75 32.40
N ILE A 359 0.88 -11.93 32.37
CA ILE A 359 1.53 -11.40 33.58
C ILE A 359 1.24 -9.91 33.73
N GLN A 360 0.91 -9.50 34.96
CA GLN A 360 0.70 -8.10 35.28
C GLN A 360 2.03 -7.32 35.17
N LYS A 361 1.99 -6.21 34.45
CA LYS A 361 3.13 -5.32 34.23
C LYS A 361 3.41 -4.49 35.49
N LYS A 362 4.67 -4.45 35.95
CA LYS A 362 5.12 -3.57 37.03
C LYS A 362 5.50 -2.19 36.49
N SER A 363 6.07 -2.15 35.28
CA SER A 363 6.40 -0.93 34.53
C SER A 363 5.75 -0.93 33.14
N THR A 364 5.62 0.25 32.53
CA THR A 364 5.04 0.39 31.18
C THR A 364 5.83 -0.34 30.10
N ASP A 365 7.14 -0.56 30.30
CA ASP A 365 8.04 -1.23 29.36
C ASP A 365 8.18 -2.74 29.63
N ASP A 366 7.51 -3.27 30.66
CA ASP A 366 7.55 -4.70 30.97
C ASP A 366 6.91 -5.52 29.85
N PHE A 367 7.64 -6.55 29.43
CA PHE A 367 7.23 -7.48 28.36
C PHE A 367 6.95 -6.79 27.01
N ILE A 368 7.52 -5.62 26.76
CA ILE A 368 7.51 -4.96 25.46
C ILE A 368 8.92 -5.02 24.86
N ASP A 369 9.03 -5.52 23.63
CA ASP A 369 10.27 -5.45 22.85
C ASP A 369 10.01 -4.77 21.50
N LYS A 370 10.39 -3.50 21.41
CA LYS A 370 10.23 -2.68 20.19
C LYS A 370 11.12 -3.15 19.03
N HIS A 371 12.11 -4.01 19.30
CA HIS A 371 13.06 -4.53 18.31
C HIS A 371 12.79 -6.01 18.00
N ILE A 372 11.61 -6.54 18.33
CA ILE A 372 11.28 -7.94 18.08
C ILE A 372 11.29 -8.29 16.58
N ALA A 373 10.95 -7.32 15.72
CA ALA A 373 10.97 -7.49 14.27
C ALA A 373 12.38 -7.80 13.73
N GLU A 374 13.43 -7.16 14.27
CA GLU A 374 14.82 -7.44 13.86
C GLU A 374 15.21 -8.89 14.18
N LEU A 375 14.80 -9.41 15.35
CA LEU A 375 15.07 -10.81 15.72
C LEU A 375 14.38 -11.79 14.77
N ILE A 376 13.09 -11.55 14.46
CA ILE A 376 12.31 -12.39 13.55
C ILE A 376 12.87 -12.32 12.12
N PHE A 377 13.28 -11.14 11.66
CA PHE A 377 13.87 -10.95 10.35
C PHE A 377 15.13 -11.79 10.16
N TYR A 378 16.07 -11.77 11.11
CA TYR A 378 17.28 -12.59 10.99
C TYR A 378 17.04 -14.10 11.17
N MET A 379 15.95 -14.51 11.84
CA MET A 379 15.50 -15.91 11.79
C MET A 379 15.05 -16.29 10.37
N GLU A 380 14.29 -15.43 9.69
CA GLU A 380 13.86 -15.67 8.31
C GLU A 380 15.03 -15.65 7.31
N GLU A 381 16.04 -14.80 7.50
CA GLU A 381 17.30 -14.83 6.74
C GLU A 381 17.98 -16.21 6.84
N LEU A 382 18.17 -16.73 8.06
CA LEU A 382 18.77 -18.05 8.27
C LEU A 382 17.92 -19.17 7.61
N ARG A 383 16.59 -19.08 7.71
CA ARG A 383 15.68 -20.01 7.03
C ARG A 383 15.81 -19.91 5.51
N ALA A 384 15.95 -18.70 4.96
CA ALA A 384 16.14 -18.46 3.54
C ALA A 384 17.47 -19.07 3.06
N HIS A 385 18.54 -18.92 3.83
CA HIS A 385 19.84 -19.54 3.53
C HIS A 385 19.76 -21.06 3.48
N VAL A 386 19.10 -21.70 4.45
CA VAL A 386 18.91 -23.16 4.44
C VAL A 386 18.09 -23.61 3.23
N ARG A 387 17.04 -22.87 2.84
CA ARG A 387 16.23 -23.20 1.65
C ARG A 387 17.01 -23.01 0.34
N LYS A 388 17.74 -21.90 0.22
CA LYS A 388 18.49 -21.53 -1.00
C LYS A 388 19.73 -22.39 -1.20
N TYR A 389 20.46 -22.67 -0.12
CA TYR A 389 21.74 -23.39 -0.13
C TYR A 389 21.62 -24.82 0.42
N GLY A 390 20.40 -25.38 0.52
CA GLY A 390 20.16 -26.77 0.91
C GLY A 390 21.09 -27.78 0.22
N PRO A 391 21.31 -27.70 -1.11
CA PRO A 391 22.24 -28.59 -1.80
C PRO A 391 23.69 -28.57 -1.26
N VAL A 392 24.15 -27.43 -0.72
CA VAL A 392 25.49 -27.30 -0.11
C VAL A 392 25.57 -28.12 1.17
N MET A 393 24.53 -28.03 2.03
CA MET A 393 24.43 -28.80 3.27
C MET A 393 24.34 -30.29 2.96
N GLN A 394 23.45 -30.67 2.03
CA GLN A 394 23.26 -32.06 1.63
C GLN A 394 24.56 -32.69 1.13
N ARG A 395 25.28 -31.99 0.25
CA ARG A 395 26.57 -32.47 -0.27
C ARG A 395 27.59 -32.70 0.84
N TYR A 396 27.72 -31.75 1.77
CA TYR A 396 28.68 -31.86 2.88
C TYR A 396 28.35 -33.06 3.78
N TYR A 397 27.10 -33.24 4.18
CA TYR A 397 26.72 -34.31 5.11
C TYR A 397 26.66 -35.70 4.46
N VAL A 398 26.36 -35.80 3.15
CA VAL A 398 26.49 -37.07 2.43
C VAL A 398 27.94 -37.54 2.38
N GLN A 399 28.90 -36.61 2.18
CA GLN A 399 30.33 -36.93 2.25
C GLN A 399 30.75 -37.31 3.67
N TYR A 400 30.20 -36.64 4.68
CA TYR A 400 30.48 -36.94 6.08
C TYR A 400 29.99 -38.35 6.47
N LEU A 401 28.75 -38.69 6.10
CA LEU A 401 28.12 -39.98 6.36
C LEU A 401 28.87 -41.13 5.71
N SER A 402 29.19 -41.00 4.42
CA SER A 402 29.84 -42.06 3.64
C SER A 402 31.34 -42.20 3.93
N GLY A 403 32.02 -41.10 4.27
CA GLY A 403 33.47 -41.08 4.44
C GLY A 403 33.94 -41.28 5.88
N PHE A 404 33.33 -40.58 6.85
CA PHE A 404 33.76 -40.60 8.24
C PHE A 404 32.85 -41.47 9.11
N ASP A 405 31.55 -41.16 9.13
CA ASP A 405 30.62 -41.83 10.06
C ASP A 405 30.53 -43.34 9.80
N ALA A 406 30.54 -43.76 8.54
CA ALA A 406 30.51 -45.17 8.17
C ALA A 406 31.72 -45.95 8.66
N VAL A 407 32.91 -45.35 8.61
CA VAL A 407 34.15 -45.98 9.05
C VAL A 407 34.13 -46.15 10.56
N VAL A 408 33.83 -45.08 11.30
CA VAL A 408 33.86 -45.10 12.76
C VAL A 408 32.74 -45.96 13.35
N LEU A 409 31.53 -45.92 12.76
CA LEU A 409 30.43 -46.80 13.18
C LEU A 409 30.78 -48.27 12.94
N ASN A 410 31.35 -48.61 11.78
CA ASN A 410 31.75 -49.98 11.48
C ASN A 410 32.82 -50.48 12.47
N GLU A 411 33.84 -49.68 12.77
CA GLU A 411 34.85 -50.02 13.77
C GLU A 411 34.23 -50.30 15.15
N LEU A 412 33.27 -49.48 15.58
CA LEU A 412 32.59 -49.65 16.86
C LEU A 412 31.73 -50.93 16.88
N VAL A 413 31.01 -51.21 15.79
CA VAL A 413 30.18 -52.42 15.64
C VAL A 413 31.02 -53.70 15.66
N GLN A 414 32.18 -53.72 14.97
CA GLN A 414 33.09 -54.88 14.96
C GLN A 414 33.71 -55.16 16.34
N ASN A 415 33.82 -54.14 17.19
CA ASN A 415 34.37 -54.26 18.54
C ASN A 415 33.34 -54.72 19.59
N LEU A 416 32.07 -54.96 19.22
CA LEU A 416 31.05 -55.48 20.13
C LEU A 416 31.24 -57.00 20.35
N SER A 417 31.56 -57.42 21.57
CA SER A 417 31.83 -58.83 21.90
C SER A 417 30.60 -59.73 21.88
N VAL A 418 29.40 -59.18 22.09
CA VAL A 418 28.10 -59.90 22.07
C VAL A 418 27.04 -58.95 21.50
N CYS A 419 26.43 -59.32 20.38
CA CYS A 419 25.32 -58.60 19.74
C CYS A 419 24.36 -59.63 19.14
N PRO A 420 23.06 -59.62 19.45
CA PRO A 420 22.10 -60.55 18.84
C PRO A 420 21.88 -60.25 17.35
N GLU A 421 21.29 -61.22 16.64
CA GLU A 421 21.19 -61.21 15.19
C GLU A 421 20.40 -60.01 14.65
N ASP A 422 19.26 -59.68 15.28
CA ASP A 422 18.41 -58.56 14.87
C ASP A 422 19.15 -57.21 14.94
N GLU A 423 19.91 -56.97 16.00
CA GLU A 423 20.71 -55.75 16.20
C GLU A 423 21.91 -55.69 15.26
N SER A 424 22.58 -56.83 15.06
CA SER A 424 23.69 -56.92 14.12
C SER A 424 23.24 -56.61 12.69
N ILE A 425 22.05 -57.09 12.29
CA ILE A 425 21.41 -56.77 11.01
C ILE A 425 21.12 -55.26 10.91
N ILE A 426 20.56 -54.65 11.95
CA ILE A 426 20.23 -53.21 11.95
C ILE A 426 21.51 -52.36 11.87
N MET A 427 22.54 -52.66 12.67
CA MET A 427 23.80 -51.91 12.67
C MET A 427 24.58 -52.07 11.36
N SER A 428 24.64 -53.29 10.83
CA SER A 428 25.23 -53.55 9.51
C SER A 428 24.44 -52.86 8.40
N SER A 429 23.11 -52.80 8.52
CA SER A 429 22.25 -52.03 7.61
C SER A 429 22.57 -50.54 7.67
N PHE A 430 22.86 -49.95 8.83
CA PHE A 430 23.29 -48.55 8.92
C PHE A 430 24.61 -48.29 8.21
N VAL A 431 25.62 -49.13 8.43
CA VAL A 431 26.92 -49.02 7.76
C VAL A 431 26.77 -49.18 6.25
N ASN A 432 26.02 -50.20 5.81
CA ASN A 432 25.71 -50.43 4.39
C ASN A 432 24.96 -49.24 3.80
N THR A 433 23.95 -48.74 4.50
CA THR A 433 23.16 -47.59 4.06
C THR A 433 24.06 -46.37 3.95
N MET A 434 24.92 -46.05 4.92
CA MET A 434 25.82 -44.89 4.88
C MET A 434 26.91 -45.00 3.79
N THR A 435 27.43 -46.21 3.53
CA THR A 435 28.39 -46.46 2.44
C THR A 435 27.74 -46.49 1.06
N SER A 436 26.47 -46.90 0.96
CA SER A 436 25.71 -47.04 -0.30
C SER A 436 24.65 -45.96 -0.50
N LEU A 437 24.60 -44.90 0.34
CA LEU A 437 23.38 -44.13 0.60
C LEU A 437 22.80 -43.45 -0.65
N SER A 438 21.83 -44.19 -1.22
CA SER A 438 20.54 -43.74 -1.75
C SER A 438 19.42 -44.41 -0.90
N ALA A 439 18.92 -43.68 0.10
CA ALA A 439 17.72 -43.79 0.98
C ALA A 439 16.94 -45.14 1.22
N TYR A 440 16.78 -45.57 2.50
CA TYR A 440 15.52 -45.68 3.33
C TYR A 440 15.59 -46.66 4.56
N THR A 441 15.06 -46.15 5.71
CA THR A 441 14.39 -46.69 6.93
C THR A 441 14.71 -48.03 7.63
N SER A 442 14.73 -47.98 8.97
CA SER A 442 14.96 -49.07 9.94
C SER A 442 13.74 -49.40 10.84
N VAL A 443 13.72 -50.63 11.40
CA VAL A 443 12.72 -51.17 12.35
C VAL A 443 13.42 -51.64 13.63
N SER A 444 12.72 -51.56 14.77
CA SER A 444 13.22 -51.78 16.13
C SER A 444 12.91 -53.15 16.74
N LYS A 445 13.89 -53.76 17.42
CA LYS A 445 13.88 -54.22 18.83
C LYS A 445 15.25 -54.84 19.16
N ALA A 446 15.74 -54.62 20.39
CA ALA A 446 17.09 -55.05 20.79
C ALA A 446 17.21 -55.41 22.28
N SER A 447 17.99 -56.46 22.59
CA SER A 447 18.53 -56.90 23.88
C SER A 447 19.97 -56.42 24.18
N LEU A 448 20.60 -55.64 23.29
CA LEU A 448 21.88 -54.95 23.59
C LEU A 448 21.69 -53.86 24.66
N GLY A 449 22.43 -53.97 25.78
CA GLY A 449 22.41 -52.99 26.86
C GLY A 449 23.07 -51.67 26.49
N LEU A 450 22.29 -50.69 26.01
CA LEU A 450 22.81 -49.36 25.62
C LEU A 450 23.48 -48.59 26.77
N ALA A 451 23.17 -48.94 28.03
CA ALA A 451 23.76 -48.36 29.23
C ALA A 451 25.27 -48.62 29.37
N ASP A 452 25.73 -49.77 28.87
CA ASP A 452 27.13 -50.19 28.89
C ASP A 452 27.89 -49.73 27.62
N HIS A 453 27.16 -49.24 26.61
CA HIS A 453 27.69 -48.77 25.31
C HIS A 453 27.27 -47.31 25.01
N ARG A 454 27.50 -46.38 25.95
CA ARG A 454 27.06 -44.97 25.81
C ARG A 454 27.65 -44.24 24.60
N GLU A 455 28.89 -44.56 24.22
CA GLU A 455 29.56 -43.94 23.07
C GLU A 455 28.90 -44.32 21.74
N LEU A 456 28.34 -45.54 21.63
CA LEU A 456 27.53 -45.94 20.48
C LEU A 456 26.26 -45.07 20.36
N GLY A 457 25.58 -44.82 21.48
CA GLY A 457 24.38 -43.97 21.50
C GLY A 457 24.67 -42.52 21.10
N LYS A 458 25.76 -41.94 21.60
CA LYS A 458 26.21 -40.58 21.22
C LYS A 458 26.59 -40.48 19.74
N MET A 459 27.35 -41.46 19.24
CA MET A 459 27.71 -41.55 17.82
C MET A 459 26.46 -41.60 16.94
N MET A 460 25.52 -42.49 17.27
CA MET A 460 24.25 -42.63 16.53
C MET A 460 23.43 -41.34 16.53
N ASN A 461 23.38 -40.60 17.64
CA ASN A 461 22.69 -39.30 17.68
C ASN A 461 23.33 -38.27 16.74
N THR A 462 24.66 -38.29 16.60
CA THR A 462 25.39 -37.42 15.67
C THR A 462 25.10 -37.81 14.21
N ILE A 463 25.13 -39.11 13.92
CA ILE A 463 24.78 -39.65 12.60
C ILE A 463 23.35 -39.28 12.20
N ILE A 464 22.38 -39.42 13.12
CA ILE A 464 20.98 -39.05 12.86
C ILE A 464 20.85 -37.55 12.56
N PHE A 465 21.61 -36.69 13.24
CA PHE A 465 21.65 -35.27 12.86
C PHE A 465 22.19 -35.09 11.44
N HIS A 466 23.27 -35.78 11.07
CA HIS A 466 23.83 -35.73 9.71
C HIS A 466 22.84 -36.22 8.64
N THR A 467 22.07 -37.29 8.89
CA THR A 467 21.03 -37.74 7.96
C THR A 467 19.95 -36.67 7.78
N LYS A 468 19.50 -36.03 8.86
CA LYS A 468 18.53 -34.92 8.79
C LYS A 468 19.03 -33.74 7.95
N MET A 469 20.35 -33.50 7.92
CA MET A 469 20.93 -32.45 7.07
C MET A 469 20.92 -32.81 5.58
N ALA A 470 20.78 -34.10 5.25
CA ALA A 470 20.68 -34.59 3.88
C ALA A 470 19.23 -34.62 3.37
N ASP A 471 18.26 -35.06 4.17
CA ASP A 471 16.89 -35.31 3.69
C ASP A 471 15.79 -34.49 4.38
N SER A 472 16.07 -33.91 5.55
CA SER A 472 15.05 -33.37 6.47
C SER A 472 15.24 -31.88 6.78
N LEU A 473 15.94 -31.11 5.93
CA LEU A 473 16.20 -29.68 6.16
C LEU A 473 14.91 -28.87 6.37
N VAL A 474 13.86 -29.16 5.59
CA VAL A 474 12.56 -28.48 5.72
C VAL A 474 11.90 -28.82 7.06
N GLU A 475 11.92 -30.07 7.49
CA GLU A 475 11.36 -30.50 8.77
C GLU A 475 12.16 -29.91 9.95
N MET A 476 13.48 -29.81 9.82
CA MET A 476 14.35 -29.17 10.80
C MET A 476 14.04 -27.68 10.97
N LEU A 477 13.75 -26.96 9.88
CA LEU A 477 13.27 -25.58 9.99
C LEU A 477 11.94 -25.53 10.75
N VAL A 478 11.00 -26.45 10.47
CA VAL A 478 9.73 -26.50 11.20
C VAL A 478 9.95 -26.77 12.69
N GLU A 479 10.77 -27.76 13.05
CA GLU A 479 11.06 -28.13 14.44
C GLU A 479 11.70 -26.98 15.25
N THR A 480 12.63 -26.25 14.61
CA THR A 480 13.45 -25.24 15.29
C THR A 480 12.89 -23.82 15.19
N SER A 481 12.01 -23.53 14.23
CA SER A 481 11.53 -22.17 13.99
C SER A 481 10.02 -22.00 13.75
N ASP A 482 9.26 -23.04 13.38
CA ASP A 482 7.81 -22.91 13.21
C ASP A 482 7.04 -23.41 14.45
N ASN A 483 5.98 -22.68 14.82
CA ASN A 483 5.26 -22.95 16.06
C ASN A 483 3.94 -23.73 15.91
N ASN A 484 3.42 -24.03 14.72
CA ASN A 484 2.28 -24.96 14.53
C ASN A 484 1.90 -25.18 13.04
N ARG A 485 1.77 -26.45 12.61
CA ARG A 485 1.43 -26.89 11.24
C ARG A 485 -0.08 -27.04 10.94
N HIS A 486 -1.00 -26.27 11.54
CA HIS A 486 -2.45 -26.58 11.40
C HIS A 486 -3.34 -25.38 11.00
N HIS A 487 -3.97 -25.52 9.82
CA HIS A 487 -5.05 -24.75 9.20
C HIS A 487 -5.44 -23.41 9.86
N ILE A 488 -4.67 -22.37 9.53
CA ILE A 488 -5.05 -20.95 9.68
C ILE A 488 -4.97 -20.34 8.27
N GLY A 489 -5.59 -21.01 7.30
CA GLY A 489 -5.47 -20.67 5.87
C GLY A 489 -5.89 -19.22 5.59
N ASP A 490 -7.19 -18.95 5.67
CA ASP A 490 -7.74 -17.61 5.36
C ASP A 490 -7.17 -16.49 6.23
N ARG A 491 -6.91 -16.78 7.51
CA ARG A 491 -6.36 -15.77 8.42
C ARG A 491 -4.90 -15.46 8.11
N SER A 492 -4.11 -16.42 7.62
CA SER A 492 -2.75 -16.15 7.12
C SER A 492 -2.76 -15.28 5.87
N LEU A 493 -3.67 -15.56 4.93
CA LEU A 493 -3.85 -14.73 3.72
C LEU A 493 -4.27 -13.30 4.06
N SER A 494 -5.27 -13.15 4.94
CA SER A 494 -5.76 -11.85 5.38
C SER A 494 -4.69 -11.02 6.08
N LEU A 495 -3.90 -11.63 6.97
CA LEU A 495 -2.79 -10.93 7.64
C LEU A 495 -1.67 -10.57 6.67
N CYS A 496 -1.29 -11.48 5.77
CA CYS A 496 -0.27 -11.21 4.76
C CYS A 496 -0.67 -10.02 3.87
N ASN A 497 -1.89 -10.04 3.34
CA ASN A 497 -2.42 -8.92 2.55
C ASN A 497 -2.41 -7.60 3.32
N MET A 498 -2.87 -7.62 4.58
CA MET A 498 -2.92 -6.42 5.42
C MET A 498 -1.52 -5.85 5.71
N PHE A 499 -0.52 -6.68 6.02
CA PHE A 499 0.83 -6.19 6.28
C PHE A 499 1.46 -5.56 5.03
N LEU A 500 1.33 -6.18 3.87
CA LEU A 500 1.87 -5.65 2.62
C LEU A 500 1.18 -4.33 2.21
N ASP A 501 -0.13 -4.26 2.39
CA ASP A 501 -0.92 -3.05 2.13
C ASP A 501 -0.52 -1.89 3.06
N GLU A 502 -0.36 -2.14 4.36
CA GLU A 502 0.06 -1.10 5.32
C GLU A 502 1.51 -0.64 5.10
N MET A 503 2.43 -1.54 4.75
CA MET A 503 3.80 -1.17 4.35
C MET A 503 3.79 -0.25 3.13
N ALA A 504 3.01 -0.60 2.09
CA ALA A 504 2.89 0.22 0.88
C ALA A 504 2.26 1.58 1.16
N LYS A 505 1.20 1.63 1.99
CA LYS A 505 0.57 2.90 2.41
C LYS A 505 1.53 3.80 3.17
N GLN A 506 2.34 3.24 4.06
CA GLN A 506 3.30 4.01 4.83
C GLN A 506 4.41 4.57 3.93
N ALA A 507 4.95 3.77 2.99
CA ALA A 507 5.91 4.25 2.00
C ALA A 507 5.30 5.37 1.14
N ARG A 508 4.07 5.18 0.65
CA ARG A 508 3.30 6.21 -0.08
C ARG A 508 3.15 7.51 0.73
N ASN A 509 2.87 7.42 2.04
CA ASN A 509 2.74 8.61 2.89
C ASN A 509 4.07 9.36 2.99
N LEU A 510 5.17 8.65 3.27
CA LEU A 510 6.51 9.24 3.32
C LEU A 510 6.88 9.91 1.99
N ILE A 511 6.57 9.28 0.86
CA ILE A 511 6.77 9.85 -0.47
C ILE A 511 5.94 11.12 -0.67
N THR A 512 4.68 11.12 -0.22
CA THR A 512 3.80 12.31 -0.31
C THR A 512 4.37 13.48 0.49
N ASP A 513 4.90 13.21 1.68
CA ASP A 513 5.50 14.24 2.53
C ASP A 513 6.79 14.78 1.90
N ILE A 514 7.63 13.90 1.33
CA ILE A 514 8.84 14.31 0.59
C ILE A 514 8.45 15.15 -0.64
N CYS A 515 7.44 14.74 -1.41
CA CYS A 515 6.95 15.53 -2.53
C CYS A 515 6.48 16.91 -2.08
N THR A 516 5.79 17.01 -0.95
CA THR A 516 5.31 18.30 -0.40
C THR A 516 6.47 19.23 -0.03
N GLU A 517 7.52 18.69 0.61
CA GLU A 517 8.75 19.44 0.89
C GLU A 517 9.44 19.89 -0.42
N GLN A 518 9.54 19.01 -1.42
CA GLN A 518 10.15 19.35 -2.71
C GLN A 518 9.34 20.37 -3.53
N CYS A 519 8.00 20.32 -3.46
CA CYS A 519 7.14 21.35 -4.04
C CYS A 519 7.38 22.71 -3.36
N THR A 520 7.56 22.73 -2.04
CA THR A 520 7.89 23.96 -1.30
C THR A 520 9.24 24.54 -1.72
N LEU A 521 10.25 23.69 -1.90
CA LEU A 521 11.57 24.10 -2.42
C LEU A 521 11.48 24.62 -3.86
N SER A 522 10.64 23.99 -4.69
CA SER A 522 10.43 24.41 -6.08
C SER A 522 9.67 25.73 -6.17
N ASP A 523 8.68 25.97 -5.29
CA ASP A 523 7.96 27.26 -5.22
C ASP A 523 8.90 28.41 -4.88
N GLN A 524 9.89 28.21 -4.00
CA GLN A 524 10.88 29.24 -3.65
C GLN A 524 11.72 29.72 -4.85
N LEU A 525 11.79 28.92 -5.91
CA LEU A 525 12.52 29.26 -7.15
C LEU A 525 11.66 30.07 -8.13
N LEU A 526 10.36 30.25 -7.86
CA LEU A 526 9.48 30.98 -8.76
C LEU A 526 9.84 32.49 -8.80
N PRO A 527 9.68 33.15 -9.97
CA PRO A 527 10.04 34.56 -10.14
C PRO A 527 9.39 35.52 -9.14
N LYS A 528 8.19 35.19 -8.65
CA LYS A 528 7.44 35.99 -7.66
C LYS A 528 8.26 36.32 -6.40
N HIS A 529 9.18 35.45 -5.99
CA HIS A 529 10.02 35.67 -4.81
C HIS A 529 11.18 36.66 -5.03
N CYS A 530 11.48 37.03 -6.29
CA CYS A 530 12.52 37.99 -6.64
C CYS A 530 12.08 39.46 -6.52
N ALA A 531 10.78 39.74 -6.35
CA ALA A 531 10.23 41.10 -6.36
C ALA A 531 10.87 42.03 -5.31
N LYS A 532 11.17 41.52 -4.10
CA LYS A 532 11.83 42.30 -3.04
C LYS A 532 13.26 42.69 -3.42
N THR A 533 14.00 41.79 -4.08
CA THR A 533 15.36 42.04 -4.57
C THR A 533 15.39 43.14 -5.63
N ILE A 534 14.45 43.11 -6.58
CA ILE A 534 14.33 44.13 -7.63
C ILE A 534 13.97 45.49 -7.00
N SER A 535 12.94 45.53 -6.14
CA SER A 535 12.52 46.76 -5.44
C SER A 535 13.66 47.40 -4.63
N GLN A 536 14.46 46.59 -3.94
CA GLN A 536 15.62 47.09 -3.19
C GLN A 536 16.73 47.62 -4.11
N ALA A 537 16.97 46.98 -5.25
CA ALA A 537 17.97 47.42 -6.22
C ALA A 537 17.58 48.75 -6.90
N VAL A 538 16.30 48.92 -7.22
CA VAL A 538 15.75 50.17 -7.80
C VAL A 538 15.81 51.32 -6.79
N ASN A 539 15.33 51.09 -5.56
CA ASN A 539 15.29 52.12 -4.51
C ASN A 539 16.69 52.52 -3.98
N LYS A 540 17.71 51.66 -4.12
CA LYS A 540 19.09 52.05 -3.80
C LYS A 540 19.68 53.08 -4.78
N LYS A 541 19.14 53.22 -6.00
CA LYS A 541 19.55 54.25 -6.97
C LYS A 541 18.92 55.63 -6.69
N SER A 542 17.81 55.70 -5.95
CA SER A 542 17.17 56.95 -5.51
C SER A 542 17.50 57.24 -4.04
N LYS A 543 18.57 58.01 -3.77
CA LYS A 543 18.99 58.31 -2.38
C LYS A 543 17.89 59.05 -1.60
N LYS A 544 17.25 58.35 -0.66
CA LYS A 544 16.95 58.85 0.70
C LYS A 544 16.95 57.67 1.68
N GLN A 545 17.97 57.65 2.55
CA GLN A 545 18.02 56.75 3.70
C GLN A 545 16.91 57.12 4.69
N THR A 546 15.97 56.20 4.90
CA THR A 546 15.35 55.97 6.21
C THR A 546 15.23 54.46 6.37
N GLY A 547 16.18 53.88 7.10
CA GLY A 547 16.21 52.46 7.37
C GLY A 547 15.08 52.04 8.30
N LYS A 548 14.29 51.04 7.88
CA LYS A 548 13.64 50.13 8.81
C LYS A 548 14.53 48.90 8.96
N LYS A 549 15.37 48.90 10.00
CA LYS A 549 15.94 47.66 10.56
C LYS A 549 14.75 46.86 11.12
N GLY A 550 14.48 45.67 10.60
CA GLY A 550 13.50 44.79 11.24
C GLY A 550 12.94 43.64 10.42
N GLU A 551 13.09 43.59 9.09
CA GLU A 551 12.62 42.42 8.35
C GLU A 551 13.73 41.37 8.21
N PRO A 552 13.49 40.11 8.59
CA PRO A 552 14.45 39.03 8.38
C PRO A 552 14.76 38.91 6.89
N GLU A 553 16.04 38.84 6.56
CA GLU A 553 16.53 38.56 5.22
C GLU A 553 16.06 37.14 4.86
N ARG A 554 15.25 36.98 3.82
CA ARG A 554 14.81 35.65 3.37
C ARG A 554 16.06 34.87 2.95
N GLU A 555 16.21 33.67 3.50
CA GLU A 555 17.32 32.77 3.16
C GLU A 555 17.27 32.44 1.67
N LYS A 556 18.44 32.35 1.04
CA LYS A 556 18.53 32.02 -0.38
C LYS A 556 18.29 30.52 -0.58
N PRO A 557 17.59 30.10 -1.65
CA PRO A 557 17.48 28.69 -2.01
C PRO A 557 18.87 28.03 -2.10
N GLY A 558 19.00 26.84 -1.52
CA GLY A 558 20.25 26.09 -1.40
C GLY A 558 20.90 26.16 -0.02
N VAL A 559 20.52 27.13 0.83
CA VAL A 559 21.02 27.22 2.22
C VAL A 559 20.54 26.03 3.07
N GLU A 560 19.32 25.57 2.85
CA GLU A 560 18.74 24.39 3.52
C GLU A 560 19.55 23.11 3.25
N SER A 561 20.24 23.06 2.11
CA SER A 561 21.09 21.95 1.70
C SER A 561 22.54 22.05 2.23
N MET A 562 22.96 23.21 2.74
CA MET A 562 24.31 23.43 3.30
C MET A 562 24.45 22.82 4.70
N ARG A 563 24.54 21.49 4.76
CA ARG A 563 24.64 20.76 6.03
C ARG A 563 25.97 21.02 6.73
N LYS A 564 25.89 21.51 7.98
CA LYS A 564 27.05 21.67 8.87
C LYS A 564 27.42 20.40 9.63
N ASN A 565 26.42 19.65 10.10
CA ASN A 565 26.61 18.45 10.91
C ASN A 565 25.45 17.45 10.68
N ARG A 566 25.74 16.15 10.61
CA ARG A 566 24.73 15.08 10.46
C ARG A 566 23.86 14.87 11.70
N LEU A 567 24.32 15.30 12.88
CA LEU A 567 23.53 15.28 14.12
C LEU A 567 22.35 16.27 14.07
N LEU A 568 22.40 17.27 13.18
CA LEU A 568 21.27 18.15 12.89
C LEU A 568 20.37 17.45 11.86
N VAL A 569 19.42 16.67 12.36
CA VAL A 569 18.50 15.88 11.54
C VAL A 569 17.31 16.75 11.12
N THR A 570 17.25 17.10 9.84
CA THR A 570 16.14 17.87 9.26
C THR A 570 14.87 17.01 9.13
N ASN A 571 13.73 17.62 8.80
CA ASN A 571 12.53 16.85 8.48
C ASN A 571 12.77 15.92 7.28
N LEU A 572 13.39 16.46 6.23
CA LEU A 572 13.72 15.72 5.01
C LEU A 572 14.65 14.52 5.29
N ASP A 573 15.59 14.63 6.24
CA ASP A 573 16.43 13.51 6.66
C ASP A 573 15.63 12.35 7.28
N LYS A 574 14.67 12.69 8.16
CA LYS A 574 13.82 11.69 8.81
C LYS A 574 12.97 10.97 7.78
N LEU A 575 12.38 11.70 6.85
CA LEU A 575 11.54 11.16 5.79
C LEU A 575 12.35 10.25 4.85
N HIS A 576 13.52 10.70 4.38
CA HIS A 576 14.37 9.89 3.52
C HIS A 576 14.86 8.62 4.20
N THR A 577 15.30 8.71 5.46
CA THR A 577 15.78 7.53 6.22
C THR A 577 14.63 6.54 6.43
N ALA A 578 13.45 7.02 6.84
CA ALA A 578 12.30 6.15 7.03
C ALA A 578 11.85 5.49 5.71
N LEU A 579 11.91 6.22 4.60
CA LEU A 579 11.57 5.70 3.28
C LEU A 579 12.56 4.62 2.84
N SER A 580 13.87 4.85 2.97
CA SER A 580 14.88 3.87 2.56
C SER A 580 14.80 2.57 3.35
N GLU A 581 14.59 2.64 4.67
CA GLU A 581 14.46 1.47 5.56
C GLU A 581 13.21 0.64 5.22
N LEU A 582 12.08 1.31 4.94
CA LEU A 582 10.85 0.64 4.57
C LEU A 582 10.91 0.07 3.15
N CYS A 583 11.49 0.79 2.20
CA CYS A 583 11.70 0.32 0.84
C CYS A 583 12.66 -0.88 0.79
N PHE A 584 13.68 -0.94 1.66
CA PHE A 584 14.49 -2.14 1.84
C PHE A 584 13.60 -3.34 2.17
N SER A 585 12.67 -3.19 3.12
CA SER A 585 11.74 -4.27 3.49
C SER A 585 10.75 -4.66 2.36
N ILE A 586 10.26 -3.68 1.60
CA ILE A 586 9.35 -3.94 0.45
C ILE A 586 10.09 -4.66 -0.69
N ASN A 587 11.35 -4.31 -0.93
CA ASN A 587 12.15 -4.87 -2.01
C ASN A 587 12.95 -6.12 -1.60
N TYR A 588 12.95 -6.46 -0.31
CA TYR A 588 13.78 -7.53 0.25
C TYR A 588 13.53 -8.90 -0.40
N VAL A 589 12.26 -9.24 -0.66
CA VAL A 589 11.88 -10.47 -1.36
C VAL A 589 10.99 -10.18 -2.57
N PRO A 590 11.22 -10.79 -3.74
CA PRO A 590 10.39 -10.54 -4.92
C PRO A 590 8.93 -10.95 -4.73
N ASN A 591 8.70 -12.11 -4.11
CA ASN A 591 7.38 -12.64 -3.77
C ASN A 591 7.48 -13.61 -2.60
N MET A 592 6.34 -13.90 -1.96
CA MET A 592 6.23 -14.93 -0.93
C MET A 592 5.00 -15.79 -1.16
N MET A 593 5.14 -17.09 -0.88
CA MET A 593 4.04 -18.05 -0.98
C MET A 593 3.44 -18.29 0.40
N VAL A 594 2.18 -17.91 0.57
CA VAL A 594 1.41 -18.14 1.79
C VAL A 594 0.20 -18.99 1.43
N TRP A 595 0.20 -20.25 1.89
CA TRP A 595 -0.87 -21.21 1.61
C TRP A 595 -1.22 -21.29 0.11
N GLU A 596 -0.21 -21.62 -0.72
CA GLU A 596 -0.30 -21.70 -2.18
C GLU A 596 -0.68 -20.39 -2.91
N HIS A 597 -0.86 -19.27 -2.21
CA HIS A 597 -1.09 -17.96 -2.82
C HIS A 597 0.22 -17.17 -2.88
N THR A 598 0.48 -16.56 -4.03
CA THR A 598 1.68 -15.75 -4.26
C THR A 598 1.37 -14.28 -4.00
N PHE A 599 2.12 -13.67 -3.09
CA PHE A 599 2.05 -12.25 -2.78
C PHE A 599 3.30 -11.54 -3.29
N THR A 600 3.13 -10.41 -3.97
CA THR A 600 4.22 -9.62 -4.57
C THR A 600 4.26 -8.23 -3.94
N PRO A 601 5.12 -7.97 -2.93
CA PRO A 601 5.10 -6.73 -2.14
C PRO A 601 5.16 -5.43 -2.96
N ARG A 602 6.02 -5.39 -3.98
CA ARG A 602 6.21 -4.20 -4.83
C ARG A 602 4.95 -3.75 -5.59
N GLU A 603 4.05 -4.67 -5.95
CA GLU A 603 2.82 -4.34 -6.68
C GLU A 603 1.84 -3.53 -5.82
N TYR A 604 1.82 -3.77 -4.51
CA TYR A 604 1.05 -2.96 -3.57
C TYR A 604 1.55 -1.51 -3.58
N LEU A 605 2.88 -1.30 -3.60
CA LEU A 605 3.45 0.04 -3.68
C LEU A 605 3.12 0.70 -5.01
N THR A 606 3.33 0.03 -6.15
CA THR A 606 3.00 0.55 -7.49
C THR A 606 1.55 1.05 -7.56
N SER A 607 0.59 0.22 -7.13
CA SER A 607 -0.84 0.58 -7.13
C SER A 607 -1.13 1.80 -6.24
N HIS A 608 -0.55 1.86 -5.04
CA HIS A 608 -0.72 3.00 -4.13
C HIS A 608 -0.08 4.29 -4.66
N LEU A 609 1.02 4.21 -5.42
CA LEU A 609 1.66 5.36 -6.05
C LEU A 609 0.81 5.92 -7.18
N GLU A 610 0.24 5.08 -8.05
CA GLU A 610 -0.68 5.51 -9.11
C GLU A 610 -1.86 6.29 -8.52
N ILE A 611 -2.57 5.69 -7.56
CA ILE A 611 -3.74 6.31 -6.91
C ILE A 611 -3.36 7.62 -6.22
N ARG A 612 -2.23 7.64 -5.50
CA ARG A 612 -1.78 8.84 -4.79
C ARG A 612 -1.37 9.95 -5.75
N PHE A 613 -0.68 9.63 -6.84
CA PHE A 613 -0.23 10.63 -7.79
C PHE A 613 -1.42 11.29 -8.49
N THR A 614 -2.39 10.51 -8.98
CA THR A 614 -3.67 11.02 -9.51
C THR A 614 -4.35 11.97 -8.52
N LYS A 615 -4.53 11.53 -7.26
CA LYS A 615 -5.17 12.35 -6.22
C LYS A 615 -4.39 13.63 -5.93
N SER A 616 -3.05 13.58 -5.97
CA SER A 616 -2.20 14.73 -5.70
C SER A 616 -2.27 15.76 -6.83
N ILE A 617 -2.27 15.33 -8.09
CA ILE A 617 -2.41 16.24 -9.25
C ILE A 617 -3.73 17.02 -9.18
N VAL A 618 -4.84 16.30 -9.00
CA VAL A 618 -6.17 16.94 -8.89
C VAL A 618 -6.25 17.82 -7.64
N GLY A 619 -5.70 17.37 -6.51
CA GLY A 619 -5.63 18.17 -5.28
C GLY A 619 -4.83 19.46 -5.42
N MET A 620 -3.66 19.41 -6.09
CA MET A 620 -2.79 20.56 -6.34
C MET A 620 -3.37 21.53 -7.38
N THR A 621 -4.39 21.11 -8.14
CA THR A 621 -5.14 22.02 -9.03
C THR A 621 -5.95 23.03 -8.24
N MET A 622 -6.21 22.77 -6.94
CA MET A 622 -6.88 23.69 -6.01
C MET A 622 -8.22 24.24 -6.55
N TYR A 623 -8.93 23.43 -7.35
CA TYR A 623 -10.18 23.87 -7.97
C TYR A 623 -11.30 23.97 -6.96
N ASN A 624 -11.95 25.13 -6.91
CA ASN A 624 -13.12 25.36 -6.08
C ASN A 624 -14.22 26.06 -6.89
N GLN A 625 -15.30 25.33 -7.15
CA GLN A 625 -16.43 25.83 -7.94
C GLN A 625 -17.14 27.02 -7.27
N ALA A 626 -17.17 27.09 -5.94
CA ALA A 626 -17.88 28.15 -5.22
C ALA A 626 -17.13 29.49 -5.26
N THR A 627 -15.80 29.45 -5.14
CA THR A 627 -14.93 30.65 -5.19
C THR A 627 -14.43 30.95 -6.59
N GLN A 628 -14.64 30.05 -7.55
CA GLN A 628 -14.07 30.11 -8.92
C GLN A 628 -12.54 30.20 -8.92
N GLU A 629 -11.90 29.58 -7.92
CA GLU A 629 -10.44 29.53 -7.81
C GLU A 629 -9.88 28.27 -8.46
N ILE A 630 -8.73 28.43 -9.11
CA ILE A 630 -7.94 27.33 -9.66
C ILE A 630 -6.46 27.70 -9.61
N ALA A 631 -5.57 26.71 -9.47
CA ALA A 631 -4.14 26.91 -9.51
C ALA A 631 -3.69 27.41 -10.89
N LYS A 632 -2.66 28.25 -10.91
CA LYS A 632 -2.02 28.66 -12.17
C LYS A 632 -1.37 27.45 -12.85
N PRO A 633 -1.54 27.26 -14.16
CA PRO A 633 -0.91 26.15 -14.88
C PRO A 633 0.60 26.02 -14.64
N SER A 634 1.34 27.14 -14.56
CA SER A 634 2.80 27.13 -14.32
C SER A 634 3.18 26.63 -12.92
N GLU A 635 2.42 27.02 -11.89
CA GLU A 635 2.63 26.58 -10.51
C GLU A 635 2.25 25.10 -10.33
N LEU A 636 1.16 24.66 -10.97
CA LEU A 636 0.76 23.26 -10.99
C LEU A 636 1.83 22.40 -11.70
N LEU A 637 2.26 22.80 -12.89
CA LEU A 637 3.30 22.08 -13.64
C LEU A 637 4.62 21.98 -12.87
N THR A 638 5.02 23.06 -12.19
CA THR A 638 6.21 23.07 -11.32
C THR A 638 6.09 22.02 -10.21
N SER A 639 4.92 21.95 -9.57
CA SER A 639 4.63 20.97 -8.51
C SER A 639 4.57 19.54 -9.04
N VAL A 640 3.98 19.32 -10.22
CA VAL A 640 3.95 18.00 -10.87
C VAL A 640 5.35 17.52 -11.22
N ARG A 641 6.23 18.40 -11.74
CA ARG A 641 7.63 18.08 -12.04
C ARG A 641 8.42 17.73 -10.77
N ALA A 642 8.21 18.44 -9.67
CA ALA A 642 8.80 18.11 -8.37
C ALA A 642 8.35 16.72 -7.88
N TYR A 643 7.05 16.42 -7.99
CA TYR A 643 6.48 15.11 -7.68
C TYR A 643 7.12 13.99 -8.52
N MET A 644 7.22 14.18 -9.84
CA MET A 644 7.84 13.21 -10.74
C MET A 644 9.30 12.96 -10.40
N THR A 645 10.04 14.00 -9.99
CA THR A 645 11.45 13.86 -9.57
C THR A 645 11.60 12.96 -8.35
N VAL A 646 10.75 13.13 -7.34
CA VAL A 646 10.74 12.27 -6.15
C VAL A 646 10.32 10.85 -6.51
N LEU A 647 9.26 10.69 -7.30
CA LEU A 647 8.77 9.39 -7.74
C LEU A 647 9.82 8.63 -8.57
N GLN A 648 10.54 9.32 -9.45
CA GLN A 648 11.64 8.72 -10.23
C GLN A 648 12.74 8.16 -9.31
N SER A 649 13.03 8.84 -8.20
CA SER A 649 14.04 8.38 -7.25
C SER A 649 13.70 7.06 -6.55
N ILE A 650 12.44 6.61 -6.61
CA ILE A 650 11.98 5.37 -5.98
C ILE A 650 12.59 4.13 -6.64
N GLU A 651 12.92 4.22 -7.94
CA GLU A 651 13.61 3.13 -8.67
C GLU A 651 14.98 2.79 -8.06
N ASN A 652 15.60 3.71 -7.32
CA ASN A 652 16.85 3.44 -6.61
C ASN A 652 16.68 2.48 -5.43
N TYR A 653 15.46 2.34 -4.89
CA TYR A 653 15.19 1.56 -3.69
C TYR A 653 14.37 0.29 -3.97
N VAL A 654 13.43 0.36 -4.90
CA VAL A 654 12.52 -0.76 -5.22
C VAL A 654 12.53 -1.01 -6.72
N GLN A 655 12.57 -2.29 -7.11
CA GLN A 655 12.54 -2.71 -8.50
C GLN A 655 11.12 -2.57 -9.11
N ILE A 656 10.73 -1.33 -9.39
CA ILE A 656 9.47 -0.90 -10.01
C ILE A 656 9.78 -0.04 -11.24
N ASP A 657 8.91 -0.08 -12.24
CA ASP A 657 8.96 0.82 -13.40
C ASP A 657 8.07 2.05 -13.14
N ILE A 658 8.69 3.17 -12.77
CA ILE A 658 7.95 4.40 -12.50
C ILE A 658 7.47 5.08 -13.79
N THR A 659 8.13 4.80 -14.91
CA THR A 659 7.75 5.35 -16.22
C THR A 659 6.35 4.87 -16.59
N ARG A 660 6.03 3.60 -16.30
CA ARG A 660 4.69 3.07 -16.47
C ARG A 660 3.66 3.76 -15.56
N VAL A 661 4.02 4.06 -14.31
CA VAL A 661 3.16 4.81 -13.37
C VAL A 661 2.86 6.21 -13.93
N PHE A 662 3.88 6.91 -14.47
CA PHE A 662 3.68 8.21 -15.12
C PHE A 662 2.77 8.11 -16.34
N ASN A 663 2.99 7.13 -17.21
CA ASN A 663 2.16 6.92 -18.40
C ASN A 663 0.70 6.67 -18.02
N ASN A 664 0.46 5.82 -17.02
CA ASN A 664 -0.90 5.51 -16.56
C ASN A 664 -1.61 6.74 -16.00
N VAL A 665 -0.94 7.53 -15.15
CA VAL A 665 -1.55 8.66 -14.46
C VAL A 665 -1.69 9.88 -15.38
N LEU A 666 -0.58 10.32 -15.99
CA LEU A 666 -0.55 11.57 -16.76
C LEU A 666 -1.39 11.48 -18.03
N LEU A 667 -1.38 10.34 -18.73
CA LEU A 667 -2.20 10.18 -19.93
C LEU A 667 -3.70 10.24 -19.62
N GLN A 668 -4.13 9.64 -18.50
CA GLN A 668 -5.53 9.74 -18.06
C GLN A 668 -5.94 11.18 -17.76
N GLN A 669 -5.04 12.00 -17.20
CA GLN A 669 -5.31 13.41 -16.91
C GLN A 669 -5.57 14.26 -18.16
N THR A 670 -5.16 13.80 -19.34
CA THR A 670 -5.44 14.46 -20.64
C THR A 670 -6.86 14.21 -21.18
N GLN A 671 -7.60 13.27 -20.59
CA GLN A 671 -8.96 12.92 -20.99
C GLN A 671 -9.98 13.75 -20.22
N HIS A 672 -11.25 13.77 -20.64
CA HIS A 672 -12.32 14.49 -19.94
C HIS A 672 -12.69 13.84 -18.58
N LEU A 673 -12.56 12.52 -18.46
CA LEU A 673 -12.70 11.74 -17.23
C LEU A 673 -11.58 10.70 -17.18
N ASP A 674 -11.14 10.34 -15.97
CA ASP A 674 -10.15 9.28 -15.79
C ASP A 674 -10.78 7.86 -15.91
N SER A 675 -9.97 6.83 -15.72
CA SER A 675 -10.44 5.43 -15.80
C SER A 675 -11.46 5.04 -14.71
N HIS A 676 -11.61 5.86 -13.66
CA HIS A 676 -12.59 5.69 -12.61
C HIS A 676 -13.86 6.54 -12.83
N GLY A 677 -13.89 7.34 -13.89
CA GLY A 677 -15.00 8.26 -14.18
C GLY A 677 -14.92 9.56 -13.37
N GLU A 678 -13.77 9.90 -12.80
CA GLU A 678 -13.56 11.12 -12.01
C GLU A 678 -13.05 12.29 -12.88
N PRO A 679 -13.34 13.55 -12.50
CA PRO A 679 -12.86 14.73 -13.21
C PRO A 679 -11.34 14.84 -13.23
N THR A 680 -10.78 15.13 -14.40
CA THR A 680 -9.34 15.35 -14.62
C THR A 680 -9.02 16.85 -14.66
N ILE A 681 -7.73 17.20 -14.58
CA ILE A 681 -7.29 18.58 -14.79
C ILE A 681 -7.74 19.16 -16.14
N THR A 682 -7.84 18.34 -17.20
CA THR A 682 -8.37 18.75 -18.50
C THR A 682 -9.79 19.28 -18.38
N SER A 683 -10.67 18.54 -17.70
CA SER A 683 -12.06 18.95 -17.51
C SER A 683 -12.18 20.20 -16.62
N LEU A 684 -11.36 20.28 -15.56
CA LEU A 684 -11.38 21.38 -14.60
C LEU A 684 -10.91 22.70 -15.23
N TYR A 685 -9.76 22.70 -15.91
CA TYR A 685 -9.26 23.90 -16.60
C TYR A 685 -10.19 24.30 -17.75
N THR A 686 -10.68 23.33 -18.54
CA THR A 686 -11.63 23.63 -19.63
C THR A 686 -12.88 24.33 -19.11
N ASN A 687 -13.47 23.81 -18.03
CA ASN A 687 -14.62 24.44 -17.39
C ASN A 687 -14.27 25.84 -16.85
N TRP A 688 -13.15 25.99 -16.16
CA TRP A 688 -12.76 27.26 -15.56
C TRP A 688 -12.49 28.35 -16.61
N TYR A 689 -11.78 28.06 -17.70
CA TYR A 689 -11.55 29.03 -18.76
C TYR A 689 -12.84 29.51 -19.42
N LEU A 690 -13.81 28.61 -19.62
CA LEU A 690 -15.11 28.95 -20.22
C LEU A 690 -16.01 29.72 -19.26
N GLU A 691 -16.27 29.16 -18.07
CA GLU A 691 -17.26 29.67 -17.13
C GLU A 691 -16.77 30.81 -16.24
N THR A 692 -15.44 30.95 -16.10
CA THR A 692 -14.82 32.02 -15.31
C THR A 692 -14.14 33.04 -16.22
N LEU A 693 -13.02 32.71 -16.86
CA LEU A 693 -12.23 33.70 -17.61
C LEU A 693 -13.00 34.32 -18.78
N LEU A 694 -13.46 33.52 -19.74
CA LEU A 694 -14.12 34.01 -20.96
C LEU A 694 -15.51 34.60 -20.70
N ARG A 695 -16.20 34.13 -19.66
CA ARG A 695 -17.45 34.74 -19.21
C ARG A 695 -17.23 36.16 -18.69
N GLN A 696 -16.16 36.41 -17.94
CA GLN A 696 -15.83 37.75 -17.45
C GLN A 696 -15.33 38.68 -18.55
N VAL A 697 -14.73 38.15 -19.63
CA VAL A 697 -14.48 38.92 -20.87
C VAL A 697 -15.80 39.40 -21.48
N SER A 698 -16.81 38.51 -21.55
CA SER A 698 -18.15 38.85 -22.07
C SER A 698 -18.90 39.88 -21.21
N ASN A 699 -18.58 39.94 -19.91
CA ASN A 699 -19.09 40.94 -18.97
C ASN A 699 -18.37 42.30 -19.10
N GLY A 700 -17.27 42.38 -19.85
CA GLY A 700 -16.51 43.60 -20.09
C GLY A 700 -15.49 43.94 -19.01
N HIS A 701 -15.11 42.98 -18.17
CA HIS A 701 -14.10 43.19 -17.11
C HIS A 701 -12.69 42.78 -17.54
N ILE A 702 -12.56 42.00 -18.61
CA ILE A 702 -11.29 41.49 -19.14
C ILE A 702 -11.28 41.77 -20.64
N ALA A 703 -10.11 42.08 -21.20
CA ALA A 703 -9.94 42.21 -22.65
C ALA A 703 -8.68 41.47 -23.13
N TYR A 704 -8.68 41.10 -24.41
CA TYR A 704 -7.52 40.50 -25.06
C TYR A 704 -6.52 41.60 -25.45
N PHE A 705 -5.26 41.43 -25.06
CA PHE A 705 -4.16 42.35 -25.36
C PHE A 705 -3.17 41.64 -26.29
N PRO A 706 -3.31 41.82 -27.61
CA PRO A 706 -2.36 41.30 -28.60
C PRO A 706 -0.91 41.67 -28.32
N ALA A 707 -0.66 42.90 -27.85
CA ALA A 707 0.67 43.40 -27.49
C ALA A 707 1.36 42.55 -26.41
N MET A 708 0.58 42.02 -25.47
CA MET A 708 1.06 41.18 -24.37
C MET A 708 0.86 39.68 -24.65
N LYS A 709 0.19 39.32 -25.75
CA LYS A 709 -0.25 37.95 -26.06
C LYS A 709 -0.95 37.28 -24.87
N ALA A 710 -1.89 38.01 -24.24
CA ALA A 710 -2.59 37.57 -23.04
C ALA A 710 -3.96 38.26 -22.91
N PHE A 711 -4.84 37.72 -22.06
CA PHE A 711 -6.00 38.44 -21.56
C PHE A 711 -5.63 39.21 -20.29
N VAL A 712 -6.08 40.45 -20.17
CA VAL A 712 -5.69 41.38 -19.08
C VAL A 712 -6.94 41.98 -18.45
N ASN A 713 -6.91 42.14 -17.14
CA ASN A 713 -8.02 42.76 -16.40
C ASN A 713 -8.14 44.26 -16.75
N LEU A 714 -9.36 44.70 -17.04
CA LEU A 714 -9.67 46.11 -17.26
C LEU A 714 -9.95 46.81 -15.92
N PRO A 715 -9.57 48.10 -15.77
CA PRO A 715 -9.81 48.89 -14.57
C PRO A 715 -11.29 49.30 -14.47
N THR A 716 -12.16 48.32 -14.23
CA THR A 716 -13.60 48.47 -14.02
C THR A 716 -13.92 48.20 -12.55
N GLU A 717 -14.99 48.79 -12.02
CA GLU A 717 -15.49 48.37 -10.69
C GLU A 717 -16.01 46.93 -10.79
N ASN A 718 -15.21 45.98 -10.31
CA ASN A 718 -15.52 44.56 -10.33
C ASN A 718 -14.99 43.85 -9.07
N GLU A 719 -15.53 42.67 -8.79
CA GLU A 719 -15.14 41.81 -7.67
C GLU A 719 -14.32 40.60 -8.18
N LEU A 720 -13.49 40.77 -9.21
CA LEU A 720 -12.66 39.68 -9.72
C LEU A 720 -11.64 39.25 -8.68
N THR A 721 -11.53 37.94 -8.46
CA THR A 721 -10.61 37.32 -7.49
C THR A 721 -9.29 36.87 -8.12
N PHE A 722 -9.11 37.04 -9.44
CA PHE A 722 -7.94 36.60 -10.19
C PHE A 722 -7.48 37.63 -11.24
N ASN A 723 -6.20 37.58 -11.62
CA ASN A 723 -5.62 38.36 -12.70
C ASN A 723 -5.58 37.52 -13.98
N ALA A 724 -6.28 37.92 -15.04
CA ALA A 724 -6.37 37.13 -16.28
C ALA A 724 -5.00 36.88 -16.93
N GLU A 725 -4.05 37.82 -16.80
CA GLU A 725 -2.71 37.66 -17.39
C GLU A 725 -1.93 36.52 -16.75
N GLU A 726 -2.17 36.24 -15.46
CA GLU A 726 -1.50 35.16 -14.71
C GLU A 726 -2.08 33.77 -15.02
N TYR A 727 -3.00 33.68 -15.99
CA TYR A 727 -3.59 32.42 -16.46
C TYR A 727 -3.60 32.29 -18.00
N SER A 728 -3.31 33.36 -18.74
CA SER A 728 -3.49 33.37 -20.20
C SER A 728 -2.32 33.92 -20.99
N ASP A 729 -1.22 34.30 -20.34
CA ASP A 729 0.01 34.65 -21.03
C ASP A 729 0.66 33.43 -21.71
N ILE A 730 1.72 33.70 -22.47
CA ILE A 730 2.46 32.67 -23.20
C ILE A 730 2.99 31.57 -22.26
N SER A 731 3.45 31.93 -21.06
CA SER A 731 4.06 31.00 -20.10
C SER A 731 3.01 30.04 -19.53
N GLU A 732 1.84 30.58 -19.18
CA GLU A 732 0.72 29.82 -18.63
C GLU A 732 0.08 28.92 -19.70
N MET A 733 -0.12 29.41 -20.93
CA MET A 733 -0.67 28.60 -22.01
C MET A 733 0.27 27.46 -22.44
N ARG A 734 1.59 27.69 -22.39
CA ARG A 734 2.58 26.61 -22.59
C ARG A 734 2.56 25.61 -21.44
N SER A 735 2.46 26.09 -20.20
CA SER A 735 2.36 25.21 -19.02
C SER A 735 1.08 24.37 -19.02
N LEU A 736 -0.04 24.95 -19.48
CA LEU A 736 -1.28 24.24 -19.69
C LEU A 736 -1.13 23.18 -20.79
N SER A 737 -0.47 23.51 -21.90
CA SER A 737 -0.22 22.60 -23.01
C SER A 737 0.68 21.41 -22.62
N GLU A 738 1.66 21.63 -21.74
CA GLU A 738 2.49 20.56 -21.16
C GLU A 738 1.66 19.57 -20.30
N LEU A 739 0.66 20.07 -19.57
CA LEU A 739 -0.20 19.27 -18.69
C LEU A 739 -1.30 18.51 -19.47
N LEU A 740 -1.97 19.20 -20.39
CA LEU A 740 -3.12 18.66 -21.14
C LEU A 740 -2.69 17.87 -22.39
N GLY A 741 -1.56 18.23 -22.98
CA GLY A 741 -1.08 17.68 -24.24
C GLY A 741 -2.08 17.87 -25.40
N PRO A 742 -1.86 17.19 -26.54
CA PRO A 742 -2.74 17.29 -27.70
C PRO A 742 -4.20 16.91 -27.41
N TYR A 743 -4.42 15.89 -26.57
CA TYR A 743 -5.77 15.40 -26.24
C TYR A 743 -6.57 16.43 -25.45
N GLY A 744 -6.01 16.96 -24.36
CA GLY A 744 -6.70 17.91 -23.53
C GLY A 744 -6.89 19.26 -24.23
N MET A 745 -5.91 19.70 -25.03
CA MET A 745 -6.01 20.95 -25.80
C MET A 745 -7.02 20.84 -26.96
N LYS A 746 -7.15 19.66 -27.58
CA LYS A 746 -8.23 19.37 -28.53
C LYS A 746 -9.59 19.45 -27.85
N PHE A 747 -9.75 18.84 -26.67
CA PHE A 747 -11.00 18.88 -25.90
C PHE A 747 -11.38 20.31 -25.47
N LEU A 748 -10.40 21.10 -25.01
CA LEU A 748 -10.58 22.53 -24.73
C LEU A 748 -11.10 23.26 -25.97
N SER A 749 -10.49 22.99 -27.12
CA SER A 749 -10.89 23.58 -28.39
C SER A 749 -12.29 23.19 -28.84
N GLU A 750 -12.66 21.91 -28.73
CA GLU A 750 -14.02 21.44 -29.03
C GLU A 750 -15.07 22.14 -28.15
N SER A 751 -14.75 22.34 -26.88
CA SER A 751 -15.62 23.05 -25.94
C SER A 751 -15.75 24.53 -26.31
N LEU A 752 -14.65 25.20 -26.69
CA LEU A 752 -14.68 26.57 -27.22
C LEU A 752 -15.54 26.66 -28.48
N MET A 753 -15.40 25.71 -29.41
CA MET A 753 -16.18 25.68 -30.65
C MET A 753 -17.67 25.47 -30.38
N TRP A 754 -18.04 24.69 -29.37
CA TRP A 754 -19.43 24.51 -28.96
C TRP A 754 -20.08 25.85 -28.54
N HIS A 755 -19.37 26.69 -27.77
CA HIS A 755 -19.85 28.03 -27.43
C HIS A 755 -19.97 28.95 -28.66
N ILE A 756 -19.03 28.85 -29.62
CA ILE A 756 -19.13 29.60 -30.88
C ILE A 756 -20.36 29.16 -31.67
N SER A 757 -20.62 27.87 -31.79
CA SER A 757 -21.82 27.34 -32.44
C SER A 757 -23.08 27.93 -31.80
N SER A 758 -23.16 27.99 -30.47
CA SER A 758 -24.29 28.64 -29.78
C SER A 758 -24.47 30.11 -30.21
N GLN A 759 -23.38 30.88 -30.31
CA GLN A 759 -23.45 32.27 -30.78
C GLN A 759 -23.87 32.38 -32.26
N VAL A 760 -23.39 31.47 -33.13
CA VAL A 760 -23.75 31.46 -34.55
C VAL A 760 -25.22 31.10 -34.77
N ALA A 761 -25.77 30.17 -34.00
CA ALA A 761 -27.20 29.86 -34.04
C ALA A 761 -28.06 31.09 -33.73
N GLU A 762 -27.68 31.87 -32.72
CA GLU A 762 -28.36 33.12 -32.38
C GLU A 762 -28.18 34.19 -33.46
N LEU A 763 -26.99 34.29 -34.08
CA LEU A 763 -26.75 35.19 -35.21
C LEU A 763 -27.61 34.83 -36.42
N LYS A 764 -27.79 33.54 -36.73
CA LYS A 764 -28.68 33.07 -37.81
C LYS A 764 -30.12 33.54 -37.59
N LYS A 765 -30.63 33.48 -36.35
CA LYS A 765 -31.97 33.99 -36.02
C LYS A 765 -32.09 35.49 -36.33
N LEU A 766 -31.11 36.29 -35.91
CA LEU A 766 -31.08 37.74 -36.18
C LEU A 766 -31.07 38.06 -37.68
N VAL A 767 -30.36 37.26 -38.48
CA VAL A 767 -30.33 37.40 -39.94
C VAL A 767 -31.68 37.05 -40.56
N VAL A 768 -32.33 35.99 -40.09
CA VAL A 768 -33.66 35.58 -40.56
C VAL A 768 -34.70 36.66 -40.23
N ASP A 769 -34.66 37.23 -39.03
CA ASP A 769 -35.56 38.33 -38.61
C ASP A 769 -35.41 39.59 -39.48
N ASN A 770 -34.22 39.80 -40.08
CA ASN A 770 -33.91 40.96 -40.92
C ASN A 770 -33.72 40.60 -42.42
N VAL A 771 -34.13 39.41 -42.85
CA VAL A 771 -33.77 38.82 -44.15
C VAL A 771 -34.16 39.71 -45.34
N GLU A 772 -35.35 40.33 -45.28
CA GLU A 772 -35.86 41.20 -46.36
C GLU A 772 -35.03 42.48 -46.48
N VAL A 773 -34.73 43.12 -45.34
CA VAL A 773 -33.95 44.37 -45.29
C VAL A 773 -32.53 44.11 -45.74
N LEU A 774 -31.88 43.05 -45.23
CA LEU A 774 -30.52 42.68 -45.60
C LEU A 774 -30.39 42.31 -47.08
N THR A 775 -31.40 41.65 -47.65
CA THR A 775 -31.44 41.33 -49.09
C THR A 775 -31.49 42.62 -49.94
N GLN A 776 -32.30 43.61 -49.54
CA GLN A 776 -32.37 44.91 -50.22
C GLN A 776 -31.08 45.73 -50.07
N MET A 777 -30.46 45.71 -48.89
CA MET A 777 -29.18 46.39 -48.64
C MET A 777 -28.04 45.79 -49.47
N ARG A 778 -28.05 44.47 -49.70
CA ARG A 778 -27.05 43.79 -50.52
C ARG A 778 -27.09 44.22 -51.99
N THR A 779 -28.26 44.51 -52.54
CA THR A 779 -28.42 44.91 -53.96
C THR A 779 -28.40 46.42 -54.17
N SER A 780 -28.65 47.21 -53.12
CA SER A 780 -28.74 48.68 -53.19
C SER A 780 -27.52 49.39 -52.59
N PHE A 781 -26.37 48.72 -52.50
CA PHE A 781 -25.16 49.24 -51.84
C PHE A 781 -24.60 50.52 -52.48
N ASP A 782 -24.93 50.75 -53.74
CA ASP A 782 -24.56 51.89 -54.58
C ASP A 782 -25.45 53.13 -54.37
N LYS A 783 -26.57 53.01 -53.64
CA LYS A 783 -27.56 54.09 -53.41
C LYS A 783 -27.54 54.59 -51.95
N PRO A 784 -26.86 55.71 -51.64
CA PRO A 784 -26.63 56.15 -50.25
C PRO A 784 -27.90 56.44 -49.45
N ASP A 785 -28.84 57.19 -50.02
CA ASP A 785 -30.09 57.60 -49.33
C ASP A 785 -30.98 56.40 -49.01
N HIS A 786 -31.04 55.44 -49.93
CA HIS A 786 -31.80 54.21 -49.76
C HIS A 786 -31.15 53.31 -48.70
N MET A 787 -29.81 53.20 -48.68
CA MET A 787 -29.07 52.47 -47.67
C MET A 787 -29.26 53.04 -46.25
N ALA A 788 -29.26 54.36 -46.10
CA ALA A 788 -29.50 55.01 -44.81
C ALA A 788 -30.93 54.75 -44.29
N ALA A 789 -31.93 54.75 -45.17
CA ALA A 789 -33.31 54.41 -44.83
C ALA A 789 -33.47 52.93 -44.43
N LEU A 790 -32.81 52.02 -45.14
CA LEU A 790 -32.81 50.58 -44.84
C LEU A 790 -32.10 50.27 -43.52
N PHE A 791 -31.00 50.96 -43.21
CA PHE A 791 -30.27 50.74 -41.95
C PHE A 791 -31.14 51.04 -40.72
N LYS A 792 -31.99 52.09 -40.76
CA LYS A 792 -32.93 52.42 -39.68
C LYS A 792 -34.01 51.36 -39.43
N ARG A 793 -34.23 50.45 -40.39
CA ARG A 793 -35.19 49.35 -40.28
C ARG A 793 -34.60 48.07 -39.69
N LEU A 794 -33.27 48.01 -39.53
CA LEU A 794 -32.61 46.86 -38.90
C LEU A 794 -32.88 46.85 -37.39
N THR A 795 -33.15 45.65 -36.87
CA THR A 795 -33.40 45.43 -35.43
C THR A 795 -32.25 44.63 -34.80
N CYS A 796 -31.94 44.96 -33.53
CA CYS A 796 -30.95 44.29 -32.67
C CYS A 796 -29.45 44.46 -33.02
N ALA A 797 -28.59 44.32 -32.01
CA ALA A 797 -27.14 44.52 -32.12
C ALA A 797 -26.37 43.20 -32.38
N VAL A 798 -25.93 42.99 -33.62
CA VAL A 798 -25.15 41.82 -34.07
C VAL A 798 -23.71 41.82 -33.52
N LEU A 799 -23.13 43.00 -33.33
CA LEU A 799 -21.71 43.18 -33.05
C LEU A 799 -21.26 42.54 -31.73
N LYS A 800 -22.12 42.53 -30.69
CA LYS A 800 -21.77 41.93 -29.39
C LYS A 800 -21.48 40.43 -29.53
N ARG A 801 -22.30 39.69 -30.27
CA ARG A 801 -22.12 38.24 -30.48
C ARG A 801 -20.90 37.94 -31.35
N MET A 802 -20.68 38.74 -32.41
CA MET A 802 -19.46 38.64 -33.22
C MET A 802 -18.18 38.90 -32.42
N THR A 803 -18.23 39.85 -31.47
CA THR A 803 -17.10 40.15 -30.58
C THR A 803 -16.82 38.98 -29.64
N ILE A 804 -17.87 38.35 -29.06
CA ILE A 804 -17.71 37.15 -28.22
C ILE A 804 -17.04 36.02 -29.02
N ILE A 805 -17.46 35.80 -30.27
CA ILE A 805 -16.83 34.79 -31.12
C ILE A 805 -15.35 35.13 -31.36
N GLY A 806 -15.05 36.39 -31.68
CA GLY A 806 -13.66 36.84 -31.89
C GLY A 806 -12.78 36.67 -30.66
N VAL A 807 -13.32 36.94 -29.46
CA VAL A 807 -12.65 36.69 -28.18
C VAL A 807 -12.32 35.20 -27.99
N ILE A 808 -13.30 34.32 -28.22
CA ILE A 808 -13.10 32.87 -28.05
C ILE A 808 -12.05 32.35 -29.04
N LEU A 809 -12.08 32.83 -30.29
CA LEU A 809 -11.07 32.48 -31.30
C LEU A 809 -9.69 33.03 -30.96
N SER A 810 -9.61 34.21 -30.37
CA SER A 810 -8.33 34.78 -29.90
C SER A 810 -7.72 33.93 -28.79
N PHE A 811 -8.53 33.49 -27.83
CA PHE A 811 -8.09 32.55 -26.79
C PHE A 811 -7.64 31.21 -27.38
N ARG A 812 -8.37 30.68 -28.37
CA ARG A 812 -7.95 29.49 -29.10
C ARG A 812 -6.61 29.69 -29.83
N SER A 813 -6.36 30.85 -30.42
CA SER A 813 -5.08 31.13 -31.08
C SER A 813 -3.92 31.05 -30.08
N LEU A 814 -4.06 31.69 -28.90
CA LEU A 814 -3.05 31.60 -27.83
C LEU A 814 -2.81 30.14 -27.39
N ALA A 815 -3.88 29.37 -27.24
CA ALA A 815 -3.82 27.96 -26.87
C ALA A 815 -3.09 27.11 -27.94
N GLN A 816 -3.37 27.34 -29.22
CA GLN A 816 -2.77 26.61 -30.34
C GLN A 816 -1.31 27.01 -30.57
N GLU A 817 -0.98 28.30 -30.48
CA GLU A 817 0.40 28.81 -30.55
C GLU A 817 1.25 28.18 -29.44
N ALA A 818 0.74 28.17 -28.21
CA ALA A 818 1.44 27.55 -27.08
C ALA A 818 1.60 26.02 -27.25
N LEU A 819 0.55 25.33 -27.72
CA LEU A 819 0.62 23.90 -28.00
C LEU A 819 1.67 23.58 -29.07
N ARG A 820 1.70 24.35 -30.16
CA ARG A 820 2.68 24.20 -31.24
C ARG A 820 4.10 24.31 -30.70
N ASP A 821 4.37 25.34 -29.90
CA ASP A 821 5.69 25.56 -29.31
C ASP A 821 6.12 24.38 -28.43
N VAL A 822 5.22 23.89 -27.57
CA VAL A 822 5.48 22.72 -26.72
C VAL A 822 5.75 21.47 -27.55
N LEU A 823 4.91 21.16 -28.54
CA LEU A 823 5.08 19.97 -29.37
C LEU A 823 6.32 20.03 -30.27
N SER A 824 6.68 21.22 -30.76
CA SER A 824 7.91 21.40 -31.53
C SER A 824 9.16 21.08 -30.69
N CYS A 825 9.09 21.27 -29.37
CA CYS A 825 10.17 20.90 -28.45
C CYS A 825 10.15 19.41 -28.08
N HIS A 826 8.97 18.83 -27.81
CA HIS A 826 8.85 17.44 -27.34
C HIS A 826 8.91 16.39 -28.45
N ILE A 827 8.31 16.67 -29.61
CA ILE A 827 8.17 15.73 -30.74
C ILE A 827 8.57 16.39 -32.08
N PRO A 828 9.79 16.96 -32.19
CA PRO A 828 10.21 17.74 -33.36
C PRO A 828 10.11 16.98 -34.69
N PHE A 829 10.41 15.68 -34.69
CA PHE A 829 10.34 14.85 -35.89
C PHE A 829 8.91 14.66 -36.41
N LEU A 830 7.93 14.52 -35.50
CA LEU A 830 6.53 14.40 -35.88
C LEU A 830 6.01 15.75 -36.38
N VAL A 831 6.28 16.84 -35.66
CA VAL A 831 5.85 18.19 -36.06
C VAL A 831 6.41 18.56 -37.42
N SER A 832 7.71 18.32 -37.67
CA SER A 832 8.32 18.60 -38.98
C SER A 832 7.65 17.82 -40.12
N SER A 833 7.27 16.56 -39.87
CA SER A 833 6.55 15.76 -40.87
C SER A 833 5.14 16.29 -41.12
N VAL A 834 4.44 16.75 -40.08
CA VAL A 834 3.09 17.32 -40.19
C VAL A 834 3.14 18.69 -40.89
N GLU A 835 4.12 19.53 -40.59
CA GLU A 835 4.35 20.81 -41.26
C GLU A 835 4.60 20.61 -42.76
N ASP A 836 5.55 19.74 -43.12
CA ASP A 836 5.85 19.43 -44.52
C ASP A 836 4.61 18.87 -45.25
N PHE A 837 3.86 17.98 -44.60
CA PHE A 837 2.65 17.38 -45.16
C PHE A 837 1.53 18.40 -45.37
N LYS A 838 1.40 19.41 -44.49
CA LYS A 838 0.42 20.49 -44.63
C LYS A 838 0.79 21.46 -45.75
N ASP A 839 2.05 21.87 -45.82
CA ASP A 839 2.47 22.95 -46.72
C ASP A 839 2.50 22.54 -48.19
N HIS A 840 2.63 21.23 -48.46
CA HIS A 840 2.71 20.67 -49.82
C HIS A 840 1.41 20.02 -50.32
N ILE A 841 0.25 20.33 -49.72
CA ILE A 841 -1.05 19.84 -50.22
C ILE A 841 -1.33 20.46 -51.60
N PRO A 842 -1.61 19.65 -52.65
CA PRO A 842 -1.98 20.16 -53.97
C PRO A 842 -3.25 21.02 -53.92
N ARG A 843 -3.26 22.15 -54.65
CA ARG A 843 -4.45 23.02 -54.75
C ARG A 843 -5.68 22.36 -55.37
N GLU A 844 -5.49 21.24 -56.07
CA GLU A 844 -6.54 20.42 -56.69
C GLU A 844 -7.10 19.32 -55.77
N THR A 845 -6.58 19.20 -54.54
CA THR A 845 -7.02 18.18 -53.58
C THR A 845 -8.47 18.41 -53.13
N ASP A 846 -9.22 17.31 -53.01
CA ASP A 846 -10.59 17.31 -52.48
C ASP A 846 -10.62 17.98 -51.09
N MET A 847 -11.54 18.92 -50.91
CA MET A 847 -11.76 19.66 -49.66
C MET A 847 -11.96 18.73 -48.45
N LYS A 848 -12.60 17.56 -48.65
CA LYS A 848 -12.79 16.57 -47.59
C LYS A 848 -11.47 15.93 -47.15
N VAL A 849 -10.57 15.67 -48.11
CA VAL A 849 -9.23 15.12 -47.82
C VAL A 849 -8.35 16.19 -47.19
N ALA A 850 -8.38 17.43 -47.70
CA ALA A 850 -7.66 18.56 -47.12
C ALA A 850 -8.08 18.81 -45.65
N MET A 851 -9.36 18.63 -45.32
CA MET A 851 -9.85 18.81 -43.95
C MET A 851 -9.26 17.80 -42.95
N ASN A 852 -8.97 16.57 -43.37
CA ASN A 852 -8.28 15.59 -42.52
C ASN A 852 -6.83 16.02 -42.24
N VAL A 853 -6.16 16.60 -43.24
CA VAL A 853 -4.79 17.13 -43.05
C VAL A 853 -4.82 18.33 -42.10
N TYR A 854 -5.81 19.21 -42.22
CA TYR A 854 -6.00 20.31 -41.28
C TYR A 854 -6.37 19.85 -39.88
N GLU A 855 -7.16 18.79 -39.72
CA GLU A 855 -7.44 18.22 -38.40
C GLU A 855 -6.16 17.72 -37.73
N LEU A 856 -5.34 16.95 -38.45
CA LEU A 856 -4.03 16.50 -37.98
C LEU A 856 -3.11 17.68 -37.64
N SER A 857 -3.05 18.68 -38.52
CA SER A 857 -2.21 19.88 -38.34
C SER A 857 -2.63 20.69 -37.12
N SER A 858 -3.93 20.93 -36.96
CA SER A 858 -4.47 21.66 -35.82
C SER A 858 -4.29 20.91 -34.50
N ALA A 859 -4.33 19.57 -34.50
CA ALA A 859 -4.00 18.78 -33.32
C ALA A 859 -2.53 18.94 -32.89
N ALA A 860 -1.65 19.31 -33.83
CA ALA A 860 -0.26 19.69 -33.56
C ALA A 860 -0.06 21.20 -33.28
N GLY A 861 -1.15 21.97 -33.13
CA GLY A 861 -1.10 23.41 -32.88
C GLY A 861 -0.84 24.28 -34.13
N LEU A 862 -0.76 23.69 -35.32
CA LEU A 862 -0.49 24.46 -36.54
C LEU A 862 -1.70 25.31 -36.95
N PRO A 863 -1.47 26.57 -37.38
CA PRO A 863 -2.54 27.42 -37.90
C PRO A 863 -2.99 26.89 -39.27
N CYS A 864 -4.30 26.71 -39.44
CA CYS A 864 -4.91 26.27 -40.70
C CYS A 864 -5.71 27.41 -41.33
N GLU A 865 -5.74 27.49 -42.67
CA GLU A 865 -6.54 28.52 -43.35
C GLU A 865 -8.05 28.30 -43.15
N ILE A 866 -8.46 27.04 -42.96
CA ILE A 866 -9.82 26.66 -42.57
C ILE A 866 -9.71 25.87 -41.26
N ASP A 867 -10.37 26.35 -40.20
CA ASP A 867 -10.37 25.66 -38.91
C ASP A 867 -11.28 24.41 -38.95
N PRO A 868 -10.72 23.19 -38.86
CA PRO A 868 -11.50 21.96 -38.96
C PRO A 868 -12.47 21.80 -37.78
N ALA A 869 -12.09 22.20 -36.57
CA ALA A 869 -12.94 22.09 -35.39
C ALA A 869 -14.15 23.02 -35.48
N LEU A 870 -13.96 24.23 -36.01
CA LEU A 870 -15.04 25.18 -36.26
C LEU A 870 -15.99 24.66 -37.34
N VAL A 871 -15.47 24.11 -38.45
CA VAL A 871 -16.29 23.52 -39.51
C VAL A 871 -17.17 22.39 -38.96
N VAL A 872 -16.58 21.48 -38.17
CA VAL A 872 -17.33 20.39 -37.53
C VAL A 872 -18.43 20.95 -36.62
N ALA A 873 -18.10 21.90 -35.75
CA ALA A 873 -19.04 22.47 -34.79
C ALA A 873 -20.19 23.27 -35.46
N LEU A 874 -19.96 23.92 -36.60
CA LEU A 874 -21.01 24.62 -37.34
C LEU A 874 -21.83 23.68 -38.23
N SER A 875 -21.23 22.58 -38.68
CA SER A 875 -21.92 21.57 -39.49
C SER A 875 -22.97 20.79 -38.71
N SER A 876 -22.77 20.60 -37.40
CA SER A 876 -23.73 19.94 -36.51
C SER A 876 -25.00 20.77 -36.25
N GLN A 877 -24.99 22.06 -36.60
CA GLN A 877 -26.15 22.95 -36.49
C GLN A 877 -27.03 23.01 -37.74
N LYS A 878 -26.74 22.19 -38.76
CA LYS A 878 -27.63 22.09 -39.93
C LYS A 878 -28.97 21.51 -39.50
N SER A 879 -30.03 22.32 -39.59
CA SER A 879 -31.38 21.82 -39.38
C SER A 879 -31.84 21.09 -40.65
N GLU A 880 -32.35 19.87 -40.51
CA GLU A 880 -32.86 19.06 -41.64
C GLU A 880 -33.96 19.76 -42.46
N ASN A 881 -34.56 20.84 -41.93
CA ASN A 881 -35.69 21.56 -42.53
C ASN A 881 -35.32 22.81 -43.37
N ILE A 882 -34.04 23.20 -43.46
CA ILE A 882 -33.59 24.38 -44.23
C ILE A 882 -32.85 23.93 -45.48
N SER A 883 -33.19 24.50 -46.65
CA SER A 883 -32.53 24.14 -47.91
C SER A 883 -31.06 24.59 -47.93
N PRO A 884 -30.16 23.86 -48.61
CA PRO A 884 -28.75 24.26 -48.73
C PRO A 884 -28.54 25.67 -49.29
N GLU A 885 -29.42 26.11 -50.20
CA GLU A 885 -29.38 27.46 -50.77
C GLU A 885 -29.80 28.53 -49.74
N GLU A 886 -30.78 28.22 -48.89
CA GLU A 886 -31.24 29.11 -47.82
C GLU A 886 -30.16 29.28 -46.75
N GLU A 887 -29.46 28.21 -46.36
CA GLU A 887 -28.31 28.31 -45.44
C GLU A 887 -27.19 29.19 -46.02
N TYR A 888 -26.87 29.01 -47.31
CA TYR A 888 -25.87 29.83 -47.99
C TYR A 888 -26.29 31.31 -48.04
N LYS A 889 -27.58 31.57 -48.30
CA LYS A 889 -28.15 32.92 -48.28
C LYS A 889 -28.02 33.56 -46.90
N ILE A 890 -28.35 32.84 -45.82
CA ILE A 890 -28.20 33.32 -44.43
C ILE A 890 -26.74 33.66 -44.14
N ALA A 891 -25.80 32.78 -44.52
CA ALA A 891 -24.37 33.06 -44.33
C ALA A 891 -23.91 34.32 -45.08
N CYS A 892 -24.36 34.50 -46.33
CA CYS A 892 -24.08 35.72 -47.10
C CYS A 892 -24.67 36.98 -46.45
N LEU A 893 -25.91 36.91 -45.94
CA LEU A 893 -26.59 38.05 -45.32
C LEU A 893 -26.01 38.39 -43.94
N LEU A 894 -25.47 37.43 -43.19
CA LEU A 894 -24.74 37.69 -41.96
C LEU A 894 -23.55 38.63 -42.20
N MET A 895 -22.82 38.40 -43.30
CA MET A 895 -21.69 39.24 -43.70
C MET A 895 -22.15 40.68 -44.02
N VAL A 896 -23.26 40.83 -44.75
CA VAL A 896 -23.87 42.13 -45.03
C VAL A 896 -24.25 42.82 -43.72
N PHE A 897 -24.87 42.10 -42.79
CA PHE A 897 -25.31 42.63 -41.50
C PHE A 897 -24.12 43.16 -40.68
N VAL A 898 -23.04 42.38 -40.56
CA VAL A 898 -21.83 42.81 -39.84
C VAL A 898 -21.21 44.05 -40.49
N ALA A 899 -21.06 44.06 -41.82
CA ALA A 899 -20.43 45.16 -42.56
C ALA A 899 -21.17 46.50 -42.37
N VAL A 900 -22.50 46.50 -42.45
CA VAL A 900 -23.30 47.73 -42.29
C VAL A 900 -23.44 48.15 -40.83
N SER A 901 -23.23 47.24 -39.87
CA SER A 901 -23.28 47.56 -38.44
C SER A 901 -21.98 48.15 -37.89
N MET A 902 -20.80 47.92 -38.51
CA MET A 902 -19.50 48.43 -38.01
C MET A 902 -19.48 49.93 -37.66
N PRO A 903 -20.08 50.85 -38.45
CA PRO A 903 -20.08 52.28 -38.11
C PRO A 903 -20.71 52.61 -36.75
N THR A 904 -21.62 51.78 -36.24
CA THR A 904 -22.23 52.00 -34.91
C THR A 904 -21.21 51.93 -33.77
N LEU A 905 -20.10 51.20 -33.96
CA LEU A 905 -19.00 51.13 -32.99
C LEU A 905 -18.35 52.49 -32.77
N ALA A 906 -18.41 53.41 -33.73
CA ALA A 906 -17.78 54.73 -33.63
C ALA A 906 -18.42 55.61 -32.55
N SER A 907 -19.68 55.33 -32.20
CA SER A 907 -20.41 56.00 -31.13
C SER A 907 -20.08 55.47 -29.73
N ASN A 908 -19.51 54.26 -29.64
CA ASN A 908 -19.25 53.60 -28.35
C ASN A 908 -17.89 54.02 -27.78
N VAL A 909 -17.91 54.51 -26.54
CA VAL A 909 -16.72 54.97 -25.80
C VAL A 909 -15.67 53.87 -25.64
N MET A 910 -16.10 52.60 -25.50
CA MET A 910 -15.21 51.45 -25.30
C MET A 910 -14.53 50.97 -26.60
N SER A 911 -14.87 51.55 -27.76
CA SER A 911 -14.24 51.26 -29.06
C SER A 911 -12.94 52.04 -29.30
N GLN A 912 -12.46 52.79 -28.30
CA GLN A 912 -11.20 53.51 -28.41
C GLN A 912 -10.05 52.51 -28.61
N TYR A 913 -9.24 52.73 -29.63
CA TYR A 913 -8.01 51.99 -29.83
C TYR A 913 -6.98 52.50 -28.83
N SER A 914 -6.37 51.57 -28.09
CA SER A 914 -5.31 51.88 -27.14
C SER A 914 -3.98 51.29 -27.63
N PRO A 915 -2.94 52.11 -27.82
CA PRO A 915 -1.60 51.62 -28.16
C PRO A 915 -1.03 50.63 -27.13
N ALA A 916 -1.41 50.73 -25.86
CA ALA A 916 -0.98 49.78 -24.83
C ALA A 916 -1.63 48.38 -24.99
N ILE A 917 -2.78 48.32 -25.66
CA ILE A 917 -3.50 47.08 -25.98
C ILE A 917 -3.08 46.58 -27.38
N GLU A 918 -2.63 47.49 -28.25
CA GLU A 918 -2.55 47.33 -29.71
C GLU A 918 -3.89 46.92 -30.35
N GLY A 919 -5.01 47.30 -29.72
CA GLY A 919 -6.33 46.91 -30.17
C GLY A 919 -7.47 47.76 -29.61
N THR A 920 -8.69 47.38 -29.96
CA THR A 920 -9.94 47.86 -29.34
C THR A 920 -10.58 46.72 -28.56
N ASN A 921 -11.48 47.01 -27.61
CA ASN A 921 -12.27 45.97 -26.93
C ASN A 921 -13.23 45.20 -27.87
N PHE A 922 -13.35 45.63 -29.12
CA PHE A 922 -14.15 44.99 -30.16
C PHE A 922 -13.24 44.26 -31.13
N TYR A 923 -12.83 43.04 -30.76
CA TYR A 923 -12.15 42.13 -31.67
C TYR A 923 -13.19 41.38 -32.51
N ILE A 924 -13.32 41.78 -33.78
CA ILE A 924 -14.08 41.01 -34.78
C ILE A 924 -13.06 40.12 -35.49
N SER A 925 -12.83 38.92 -34.99
CA SER A 925 -11.95 37.96 -35.65
C SER A 925 -12.51 37.55 -37.00
N VAL A 926 -11.62 37.52 -38.00
CA VAL A 926 -11.96 37.32 -39.42
C VAL A 926 -12.07 35.85 -39.81
N SER A 927 -11.83 34.90 -38.89
CA SER A 927 -11.84 33.46 -39.19
C SER A 927 -13.21 32.94 -39.67
N LEU A 928 -14.30 33.72 -39.50
CA LEU A 928 -15.63 33.41 -40.04
C LEU A 928 -15.86 33.91 -41.48
N ILE A 929 -14.90 34.62 -42.07
CA ILE A 929 -15.05 35.34 -43.35
C ILE A 929 -14.47 34.49 -44.47
N LYS A 930 -15.28 33.60 -45.07
CA LYS A 930 -15.01 33.09 -46.43
C LYS A 930 -15.05 34.26 -47.43
N PRO A 931 -14.35 34.16 -48.59
CA PRO A 931 -14.10 35.28 -49.47
C PRO A 931 -15.37 35.71 -50.19
N CYS A 932 -16.14 36.60 -49.58
CA CYS A 932 -17.05 37.46 -50.29
C CYS A 932 -16.31 38.78 -50.51
N ASN A 933 -15.82 39.02 -51.73
CA ASN A 933 -15.20 40.29 -52.15
C ASN A 933 -16.09 41.51 -51.84
N SER A 934 -17.38 41.29 -51.54
CA SER A 934 -18.35 42.31 -51.15
C SER A 934 -18.23 42.81 -49.71
N LEU A 935 -17.61 42.08 -48.75
CA LEU A 935 -17.53 42.54 -47.36
C LEU A 935 -16.61 43.76 -47.20
N PRO A 936 -15.34 43.76 -47.69
CA PRO A 936 -14.47 44.92 -47.57
C PRO A 936 -15.05 46.13 -48.28
N GLN A 937 -15.66 45.94 -49.46
CA GLN A 937 -16.30 47.02 -50.22
C GLN A 937 -17.49 47.63 -49.47
N LEU A 938 -18.35 46.80 -48.87
CA LEU A 938 -19.53 47.28 -48.15
C LEU A 938 -19.18 47.90 -46.79
N ALA A 939 -18.21 47.32 -46.07
CA ALA A 939 -17.70 47.86 -44.81
C ALA A 939 -16.97 49.19 -45.03
N SER A 940 -16.09 49.26 -46.03
CA SER A 940 -15.38 50.49 -46.42
C SER A 940 -16.33 51.59 -46.86
N SER A 941 -17.33 51.26 -47.71
CA SER A 941 -18.37 52.20 -48.11
C SER A 941 -19.17 52.72 -46.91
N SER A 942 -19.48 51.86 -45.94
CA SER A 942 -20.22 52.24 -44.73
C SER A 942 -19.38 53.13 -43.79
N LEU A 943 -18.08 52.86 -43.66
CA LEU A 943 -17.15 53.64 -42.81
C LEU A 943 -16.71 54.98 -43.46
N LEU A 944 -16.64 55.06 -44.79
CA LEU A 944 -16.37 56.33 -45.49
C LEU A 944 -17.52 57.32 -45.33
N LYS A 945 -18.78 56.84 -45.24
CA LYS A 945 -19.96 57.70 -45.03
C LYS A 945 -19.90 58.47 -43.70
N ILE A 946 -19.51 57.82 -42.61
CA ILE A 946 -19.30 58.50 -41.31
C ILE A 946 -18.08 59.44 -41.31
N GLY A 947 -17.21 59.37 -42.33
CA GLY A 947 -16.09 60.29 -42.52
C GLY A 947 -16.53 61.73 -42.81
N GLN A 948 -17.72 61.89 -43.39
CA GLN A 948 -18.31 63.19 -43.72
C GLN A 948 -19.27 63.71 -42.63
N GLU A 949 -19.63 62.87 -41.65
CA GLU A 949 -20.44 63.27 -40.51
C GLU A 949 -19.65 64.18 -39.55
N THR A 950 -20.34 65.17 -38.98
CA THR A 950 -19.79 66.14 -38.03
C THR A 950 -20.36 65.99 -36.62
N ASP A 951 -21.33 65.08 -36.42
CA ASP A 951 -21.86 64.83 -35.09
C ASP A 951 -20.80 64.16 -34.21
N LYS A 952 -20.45 64.84 -33.12
CA LYS A 952 -19.43 64.39 -32.16
C LYS A 952 -19.85 63.12 -31.44
N SER A 953 -21.14 62.80 -31.38
CA SER A 953 -21.64 61.59 -30.72
C SER A 953 -21.45 60.34 -31.60
N THR A 954 -21.75 60.41 -32.89
CA THR A 954 -21.61 59.29 -33.84
C THR A 954 -20.18 59.10 -34.34
N THR A 955 -19.37 60.17 -34.36
CA THR A 955 -17.99 60.12 -34.87
C THR A 955 -16.91 60.07 -33.79
N ARG A 956 -17.30 59.91 -32.50
CA ARG A 956 -16.41 59.99 -31.34
C ARG A 956 -15.13 59.16 -31.48
N ASN A 957 -15.27 57.88 -31.82
CA ASN A 957 -14.17 56.92 -31.95
C ASN A 957 -14.01 56.46 -33.42
N ARG A 958 -14.42 57.29 -34.39
CA ARG A 958 -14.39 56.97 -35.82
C ARG A 958 -13.03 56.47 -36.30
N GLU A 959 -11.97 57.16 -35.90
CA GLU A 959 -10.60 56.81 -36.29
C GLU A 959 -10.17 55.45 -35.74
N SER A 960 -10.58 55.09 -34.50
CA SER A 960 -10.30 53.77 -33.94
C SER A 960 -11.02 52.64 -34.68
N VAL A 961 -12.26 52.89 -35.14
CA VAL A 961 -13.05 51.92 -35.91
C VAL A 961 -12.49 51.72 -37.33
N TYR A 962 -11.86 52.75 -37.92
CA TYR A 962 -11.16 52.59 -39.20
C TYR A 962 -10.04 51.54 -39.14
N LEU A 963 -9.34 51.47 -38.01
CA LEU A 963 -8.24 50.50 -37.82
C LEU A 963 -8.72 49.05 -37.87
N LEU A 964 -10.01 48.77 -37.61
CA LEU A 964 -10.57 47.43 -37.77
C LEU A 964 -10.43 46.92 -39.21
N LEU A 965 -10.52 47.79 -40.23
CA LEU A 965 -10.34 47.37 -41.62
C LEU A 965 -8.91 46.88 -41.89
N ASP A 966 -7.91 47.54 -41.31
CA ASP A 966 -6.51 47.11 -41.42
C ASP A 966 -6.31 45.77 -40.71
N MET A 967 -6.79 45.66 -39.47
CA MET A 967 -6.73 44.41 -38.68
C MET A 967 -7.42 43.25 -39.41
N ILE A 968 -8.57 43.50 -40.05
CA ILE A 968 -9.31 42.47 -40.78
C ILE A 968 -8.52 41.93 -41.97
N VAL A 969 -7.81 42.82 -42.68
CA VAL A 969 -7.01 42.45 -43.86
C VAL A 969 -5.72 41.76 -43.45
N GLN A 970 -5.09 42.17 -42.34
CA GLN A 970 -3.88 41.52 -41.80
C GLN A 970 -4.17 40.10 -41.27
N GLU A 971 -5.33 39.87 -40.64
CA GLU A 971 -5.69 38.54 -40.12
C GLU A 971 -6.16 37.55 -41.19
N SER A 972 -6.60 38.03 -42.36
CA SER A 972 -7.20 37.19 -43.39
C SER A 972 -6.19 36.75 -44.46
N PRO A 973 -5.95 35.45 -44.67
CA PRO A 973 -5.13 34.99 -45.79
C PRO A 973 -5.82 35.18 -47.16
N PHE A 974 -7.10 35.58 -47.18
CA PHE A 974 -7.90 35.73 -48.40
C PHE A 974 -8.02 37.19 -48.88
N LEU A 975 -7.62 38.17 -48.07
CA LEU A 975 -7.69 39.60 -48.41
C LEU A 975 -6.27 40.15 -48.56
N THR A 976 -6.09 41.09 -49.49
CA THR A 976 -4.79 41.73 -49.73
C THR A 976 -4.87 43.24 -49.47
N MET A 977 -3.74 43.85 -49.12
CA MET A 977 -3.65 45.30 -48.96
C MET A 977 -3.98 46.06 -50.24
N ASP A 978 -3.69 45.49 -51.43
CA ASP A 978 -4.07 46.08 -52.71
C ASP A 978 -5.60 46.19 -52.87
N LEU A 979 -6.33 45.15 -52.42
CA LEU A 979 -7.80 45.18 -52.43
C LEU A 979 -8.33 46.23 -51.45
N LEU A 980 -7.72 46.35 -50.26
CA LEU A 980 -8.10 47.38 -49.29
C LEU A 980 -7.89 48.78 -49.85
N GLU A 981 -6.70 49.07 -50.40
CA GLU A 981 -6.38 50.39 -50.97
C GLU A 981 -7.38 50.81 -52.07
N SER A 982 -7.87 49.84 -52.86
CA SER A 982 -8.86 50.11 -53.91
C SER A 982 -10.23 50.57 -53.40
N CYS A 983 -10.58 50.27 -52.13
CA CYS A 983 -11.88 50.58 -51.54
C CYS A 983 -11.82 51.46 -50.28
N PHE A 984 -10.66 51.57 -49.63
CA PHE A 984 -10.40 52.42 -48.48
C PHE A 984 -8.93 52.91 -48.49
N PRO A 985 -8.67 54.19 -48.79
CA PRO A 985 -7.30 54.70 -48.91
C PRO A 985 -6.50 54.58 -47.61
N TYR A 986 -5.30 53.99 -47.66
CA TYR A 986 -4.45 53.78 -46.49
C TYR A 986 -4.04 55.08 -45.78
N VAL A 987 -4.09 56.22 -46.46
CA VAL A 987 -3.86 57.54 -45.83
C VAL A 987 -4.82 57.83 -44.68
N LEU A 988 -6.07 57.31 -44.74
CA LEU A 988 -7.03 57.42 -43.65
C LEU A 988 -6.62 56.57 -42.45
N LEU A 989 -6.15 55.35 -42.71
CA LEU A 989 -5.64 54.43 -41.68
C LEU A 989 -4.37 54.99 -41.04
N ARG A 990 -3.43 55.49 -41.83
CA ARG A 990 -2.20 56.13 -41.35
C ARG A 990 -2.50 57.31 -40.42
N ASN A 991 -3.45 58.17 -40.79
CA ASN A 991 -3.84 59.31 -39.96
C ASN A 991 -4.56 58.84 -38.69
N ALA A 992 -5.41 57.81 -38.79
CA ALA A 992 -6.05 57.19 -37.63
C ALA A 992 -5.02 56.60 -36.65
N TYR A 993 -4.02 55.86 -37.13
CA TYR A 993 -2.89 55.39 -36.32
C TYR A 993 -2.17 56.56 -35.65
N HIS A 994 -1.82 57.61 -36.40
CA HIS A 994 -1.18 58.79 -35.82
C HIS A 994 -2.03 59.44 -34.72
N ALA A 995 -3.36 59.53 -34.89
CA ALA A 995 -4.24 60.12 -33.90
C ALA A 995 -4.31 59.32 -32.59
N VAL A 996 -4.50 58.00 -32.68
CA VAL A 996 -4.62 57.13 -31.49
C VAL A 996 -3.29 56.98 -30.75
N TYR A 997 -2.15 56.96 -31.47
CA TYR A 997 -0.81 56.93 -30.87
C TYR A 997 -0.40 58.28 -30.28
N LYS A 998 -0.87 59.41 -30.83
CA LYS A 998 -0.60 60.73 -30.26
C LYS A 998 -1.43 61.01 -29.00
N GLN A 999 -2.69 60.57 -28.97
CA GLN A 999 -3.58 60.75 -27.81
C GLN A 999 -3.07 60.05 -26.55
N SER A 1000 -2.41 58.88 -26.68
CA SER A 1000 -1.85 58.14 -25.53
C SER A 1000 -0.63 58.82 -24.89
N VAL A 1001 0.15 59.58 -25.68
CA VAL A 1001 1.31 60.34 -25.17
C VAL A 1001 0.87 61.56 -24.37
N SER A 1002 -0.28 62.17 -24.69
CA SER A 1002 -0.83 63.29 -23.93
C SER A 1002 -1.54 62.90 -22.62
N SER A 1003 -1.94 61.64 -22.45
CA SER A 1003 -2.58 61.15 -21.22
C SER A 1003 -1.59 60.55 -20.22
N SER A 1004 -0.31 60.43 -20.60
CA SER A 1004 0.80 59.93 -19.77
C SER A 1004 1.75 61.04 -19.28
N ALA A 1005 1.48 62.29 -19.65
CA ALA A 1005 2.08 63.52 -19.09
C ALA A 1005 1.03 64.21 -18.20
#